data_AF-A0A0U3MKC8-F1
#
_entry.id   AF-A0A0U3MKC8-F1
#
_cell.length_a   1.000
_cell.length_b   1.000
_cell.length_c   1.000
_cell.angle_alpha   90.00
_cell.angle_beta   90.00
_cell.angle_gamma   90.00
#
_symmetry.space_group_name_H-M   'P 1'
#
loop_
_entity.id
_entity.type
_entity.pdbx_description
1 polymer ?
#
loop_
_entity_poly.entity_id
_entity_poly.type
_entity_poly.pdbx_seq_one_letter_code
_entity_poly.pdbx_strand_id
1 'polypeptide(L)'
;MARWWKHPTAWGPFEAAQTASPCPAPARRTRSVLRAAAGATLLTLLAACGGDKSSTGPTEQPAGAPNTSPGTPPTGTAGPSTVPAGRYVLALASTGQCVTGASSTSGSGTLSLAACATGTSQAFDLTVNTDGSTRLTQVSTGLALDLEAMSTADGAAIQLWSANDSSAQRFSLSRIQGHLFSLVNAASGKCVAAQGVSLQQMSCNAQAAQLFVLYPQSTTATTRALLPYGRFSLQSSLSSLCLDLANTGLADGDGVVQAACAGTDRQRFDISVTADGSYRLRNVASGKVLDVTGAATTAGTVLQQWPDTDGANQHFAALANGAAIQLKAQHSGLCLDLTAERTDAGAPIQQWDCGSGKANQLWRLVTTDNQVWTPVAPPTTGDGSGDGSGGSGGGTGGGSGGGGSGGGSGGGGTTPPGTGTTPPTPTTPLTLPLELLGAGLPSAPVIATANLTLDANGISAASELWMRCHRCGFFGPPEYEATIETPARIKGSLRVLGGTPEANAASIPWIDITDATVTLADAERVQGGLQRGGLYTVRMSLPLDTTTKARLVAGVNLVQFRFNGSDGESNGYRIIDLQVRNAQGASLATNAVQRADIQAEKLAGRTLTADVTAGETLWKQQDKLLKSTLVNRPIHAACASCHASDGRDLQYFNYSNNAIVQRSRFHGLSETEGRQISAYIRYALQNLPHVAQAAPWNPPYQPGPGMDSRPIQEWAAGAGLDAVVESPAQAVKALFGKPMDNTALALTQADVDKVMDANATLNAREVAMPIQFPDWNSYLPAIHPMDIWPTGANAQGSFMAGATFAGNGRLDPLGTSKRIAAWFESHRSSTFGDWSHLTPAQRNEIKNMIQPSGFELYAFLGGGRGNHIASSGQYGAQVGAAQLQKLASPTRMATEPAAFTTNAFIERVVGSTLQWNLMQQWEWAQRYGLEGDQRWFIGDYDATTKTWTGRGEARGWPFNTVSAFFLAPHMVYQSDYDSSGKVTREWILAWETGNKAGSYYRTNAWYQAQVTINPGGQSDWVNFSVDWPYLTGFDQYLSELLGSSTPALATASFLSDIRLLQARIKSAQYVNNRIPLYVATDTGSLINNRGRFSRAQVLKHLAPTNFMETATTQGNGGTPFVKLDQLQQGLYLKVLNGAFRQFNQVYTVTDPADWRRCDPNNMDLGEPEPTAGFAFCLDRSKRALVALSGGLYAMNSENYRTTAEQKLQFSVWKGGRLGVEASRLNTLNDWVQRAWP
;
A
#
# COMPACT_ATOMS: atom_id res chain seq x y z
N MET A 1 45.11 -10.94 0.31
CA MET A 1 46.33 -10.17 0.04
C MET A 1 46.88 -10.59 -1.33
N ALA A 2 47.38 -9.65 -2.15
CA ALA A 2 48.33 -9.87 -3.28
C ALA A 2 47.91 -10.78 -4.48
N ARG A 3 48.47 -10.69 -5.71
CA ARG A 3 49.21 -9.62 -6.46
C ARG A 3 49.27 -9.97 -7.99
N TRP A 4 48.99 -8.98 -8.86
CA TRP A 4 49.71 -8.61 -10.12
C TRP A 4 49.74 -9.42 -11.45
N TRP A 5 49.51 -8.67 -12.57
CA TRP A 5 50.11 -8.73 -13.96
C TRP A 5 49.81 -9.95 -14.90
N LYS A 6 49.58 -9.87 -16.23
CA LYS A 6 50.16 -9.03 -17.31
C LYS A 6 49.42 -9.22 -18.70
N HIS A 7 49.68 -8.33 -19.67
CA HIS A 7 49.32 -8.38 -21.13
C HIS A 7 50.24 -9.35 -21.96
N PRO A 8 50.08 -9.65 -23.31
CA PRO A 8 49.52 -8.79 -24.41
C PRO A 8 48.86 -9.44 -25.69
N THR A 9 48.26 -8.58 -26.57
CA THR A 9 48.12 -8.69 -28.08
C THR A 9 47.28 -9.85 -28.71
N ALA A 10 46.79 -9.84 -29.98
CA ALA A 10 46.88 -8.91 -31.14
C ALA A 10 45.79 -9.12 -32.24
N TRP A 11 45.48 -8.05 -33.02
CA TRP A 11 45.16 -7.97 -34.48
C TRP A 11 43.89 -8.61 -35.14
N GLY A 12 43.35 -7.93 -36.18
CA GLY A 12 42.78 -8.57 -37.40
C GLY A 12 41.40 -8.08 -37.92
N PRO A 13 41.27 -7.46 -39.12
CA PRO A 13 39.98 -6.92 -39.66
C PRO A 13 39.58 -7.44 -41.08
N PHE A 14 38.67 -6.71 -41.79
CA PHE A 14 38.13 -6.88 -43.18
C PHE A 14 36.96 -7.88 -43.38
N GLU A 15 35.94 -7.67 -44.25
CA GLU A 15 35.34 -6.47 -44.91
C GLU A 15 33.95 -6.81 -45.54
N ALA A 16 33.21 -5.79 -46.05
CA ALA A 16 32.24 -5.72 -47.19
C ALA A 16 31.32 -6.91 -47.63
N ALA A 17 30.15 -6.75 -48.28
CA ALA A 17 29.17 -5.65 -48.50
C ALA A 17 27.93 -6.19 -49.30
N GLN A 18 26.98 -5.30 -49.67
CA GLN A 18 25.95 -5.41 -50.74
C GLN A 18 24.66 -6.27 -50.54
N THR A 19 23.60 -5.58 -50.07
CA THR A 19 22.29 -5.38 -50.74
C THR A 19 21.73 -6.38 -51.78
N ALA A 20 20.50 -6.90 -51.56
CA ALA A 20 19.27 -6.55 -52.32
C ALA A 20 18.12 -7.59 -52.14
N SER A 21 16.86 -7.13 -52.16
CA SER A 21 15.63 -7.97 -52.22
C SER A 21 14.96 -7.81 -53.60
N PRO A 22 14.00 -8.67 -54.04
CA PRO A 22 12.61 -8.62 -53.53
C PRO A 22 11.79 -9.94 -53.54
N CYS A 23 10.55 -9.85 -53.02
CA CYS A 23 9.41 -10.80 -53.18
C CYS A 23 8.72 -10.62 -54.58
N PRO A 24 7.59 -11.29 -55.00
CA PRO A 24 6.54 -11.94 -54.17
C PRO A 24 5.65 -13.13 -54.71
N ALA A 25 4.99 -13.82 -53.77
CA ALA A 25 3.58 -14.31 -53.83
C ALA A 25 3.17 -15.47 -54.81
N PRO A 26 1.86 -15.82 -55.02
CA PRO A 26 1.10 -16.72 -54.11
C PRO A 26 0.17 -17.79 -54.76
N ALA A 27 -0.32 -18.80 -54.00
CA ALA A 27 -1.44 -19.67 -54.44
C ALA A 27 -2.32 -20.36 -53.35
N ARG A 28 -3.56 -19.84 -53.19
CA ARG A 28 -4.89 -20.49 -53.00
C ARG A 28 -5.06 -21.92 -52.41
N ARG A 29 -5.96 -22.02 -51.39
CA ARG A 29 -7.32 -22.64 -51.44
C ARG A 29 -8.06 -22.37 -50.10
N THR A 30 -9.33 -21.98 -49.91
CA THR A 30 -10.60 -21.75 -50.67
C THR A 30 -11.72 -22.82 -50.58
N ARG A 31 -12.56 -22.75 -49.53
CA ARG A 31 -13.97 -23.22 -49.38
C ARG A 31 -14.56 -22.60 -48.08
N SER A 32 -15.84 -22.73 -47.71
CA SER A 32 -17.08 -22.14 -48.30
C SER A 32 -18.29 -22.38 -47.35
N VAL A 33 -19.48 -21.78 -47.62
CA VAL A 33 -20.80 -21.99 -46.93
C VAL A 33 -20.94 -21.27 -45.57
N LEU A 34 -22.02 -20.51 -45.23
CA LEU A 34 -23.14 -19.91 -45.99
C LEU A 34 -23.72 -18.65 -45.27
N ARG A 35 -24.38 -17.77 -46.05
CA ARG A 35 -25.49 -16.78 -45.83
C ARG A 35 -26.06 -16.45 -44.42
N ALA A 36 -26.59 -15.24 -44.13
CA ALA A 36 -26.68 -13.89 -44.78
C ALA A 36 -27.29 -12.89 -43.73
N ALA A 37 -27.68 -11.61 -43.94
CA ALA A 37 -27.79 -10.66 -45.07
C ALA A 37 -27.64 -9.19 -44.54
N ALA A 38 -27.14 -8.18 -45.28
CA ALA A 38 -27.83 -7.20 -46.18
C ALA A 38 -28.84 -6.22 -45.50
N GLY A 39 -28.81 -4.89 -45.71
CA GLY A 39 -27.95 -3.97 -46.51
C GLY A 39 -28.07 -2.51 -45.98
N ALA A 40 -27.62 -1.42 -46.61
CA ALA A 40 -27.02 -1.14 -47.94
C ALA A 40 -26.15 0.16 -47.93
N THR A 41 -25.75 0.72 -49.09
CA THR A 41 -24.53 1.58 -49.25
C THR A 41 -24.66 2.78 -50.23
N LEU A 42 -23.91 3.88 -50.02
CA LEU A 42 -23.45 4.94 -50.98
C LEU A 42 -22.18 5.60 -50.37
N LEU A 43 -21.00 5.89 -50.99
CA LEU A 43 -20.59 6.63 -52.22
C LEU A 43 -20.84 8.17 -52.13
N THR A 44 -19.92 9.12 -52.45
CA THR A 44 -18.57 9.07 -53.10
C THR A 44 -17.71 10.37 -52.94
N LEU A 45 -16.36 10.22 -52.90
CA LEU A 45 -15.25 11.06 -53.47
C LEU A 45 -14.82 12.50 -53.00
N LEU A 46 -13.52 12.78 -53.25
CA LEU A 46 -12.73 14.06 -53.28
C LEU A 46 -12.40 14.73 -51.91
N ALA A 47 -11.16 15.15 -51.50
CA ALA A 47 -9.91 15.69 -52.12
C ALA A 47 -9.82 17.25 -52.10
N ALA A 48 -8.70 17.95 -51.82
CA ALA A 48 -7.36 17.58 -51.27
C ALA A 48 -6.54 18.85 -50.86
N CYS A 49 -5.42 18.67 -50.12
CA CYS A 49 -4.31 19.64 -49.85
C CYS A 49 -4.62 20.94 -49.06
N GLY A 50 -3.67 21.66 -48.47
CA GLY A 50 -2.24 21.39 -48.19
C GLY A 50 -1.35 22.67 -48.09
N GLY A 51 -0.39 22.73 -47.15
CA GLY A 51 0.56 23.86 -46.94
C GLY A 51 0.06 24.91 -45.93
N ASP A 52 0.70 25.34 -44.83
CA ASP A 52 2.04 25.22 -44.19
C ASP A 52 2.96 26.48 -44.26
N LYS A 53 3.17 27.15 -43.10
CA LYS A 53 4.32 28.03 -42.66
C LYS A 53 4.72 29.28 -43.51
N SER A 54 5.10 30.47 -43.01
CA SER A 54 5.59 30.97 -41.70
C SER A 54 6.11 32.43 -41.84
N SER A 55 6.34 33.16 -40.73
CA SER A 55 7.07 34.46 -40.59
C SER A 55 6.40 35.71 -41.24
N THR A 56 6.59 36.96 -40.80
CA THR A 56 7.63 37.65 -39.98
C THR A 56 7.02 38.67 -38.97
N GLY A 57 7.85 39.27 -38.09
CA GLY A 57 7.56 40.57 -37.43
C GLY A 57 8.28 41.75 -38.13
N PRO A 58 8.41 42.96 -37.53
CA PRO A 58 8.09 43.37 -36.15
C PRO A 58 7.34 44.74 -36.03
N THR A 59 7.54 45.43 -34.89
CA THR A 59 7.42 46.90 -34.62
C THR A 59 6.06 47.60 -34.36
N GLU A 60 6.02 48.20 -33.16
CA GLU A 60 5.50 49.52 -32.75
C GLU A 60 4.02 49.83 -32.43
N GLN A 61 3.91 50.64 -31.37
CA GLN A 61 2.75 51.27 -30.72
C GLN A 61 2.83 52.80 -31.04
N PRO A 62 1.78 53.64 -30.88
CA PRO A 62 1.45 54.16 -29.53
C PRO A 62 -0.01 54.63 -29.27
N ALA A 63 -0.30 54.85 -27.98
CA ALA A 63 -1.22 55.82 -27.32
C ALA A 63 -2.59 56.25 -27.92
N GLY A 64 -3.65 56.45 -27.12
CA GLY A 64 -3.83 56.12 -25.69
C GLY A 64 -4.91 56.92 -24.92
N ALA A 65 -5.16 56.47 -23.68
CA ALA A 65 -5.68 57.21 -22.51
C ALA A 65 -7.15 57.74 -22.50
N PRO A 66 -7.74 58.07 -21.32
CA PRO A 66 -7.23 57.94 -19.95
C PRO A 66 -8.02 56.95 -19.05
N ASN A 67 -7.72 56.92 -17.76
CA ASN A 67 -8.14 55.92 -16.77
C ASN A 67 -8.90 56.57 -15.59
N THR A 68 -9.98 55.94 -15.11
CA THR A 68 -10.56 56.15 -13.77
C THR A 68 -10.97 54.81 -13.15
N SER A 69 -10.72 54.64 -11.85
CA SER A 69 -10.94 53.39 -11.09
C SER A 69 -12.13 53.52 -10.14
N PRO A 70 -12.80 52.41 -9.80
CA PRO A 70 -12.92 52.10 -8.38
C PRO A 70 -12.76 50.62 -8.01
N GLY A 71 -12.08 50.37 -6.87
CA GLY A 71 -12.38 49.24 -5.97
C GLY A 71 -11.90 47.84 -6.36
N THR A 72 -10.75 47.41 -5.82
CA THR A 72 -10.35 45.99 -5.78
C THR A 72 -11.22 45.19 -4.79
N PRO A 73 -11.79 44.04 -5.19
CA PRO A 73 -12.25 43.03 -4.23
C PRO A 73 -11.03 42.40 -3.51
N PRO A 74 -11.12 42.09 -2.20
CA PRO A 74 -9.99 41.52 -1.46
C PRO A 74 -9.75 40.05 -1.82
N THR A 75 -8.47 39.68 -1.90
CA THR A 75 -8.00 38.30 -2.04
C THR A 75 -8.29 37.48 -0.78
N GLY A 76 -9.09 36.42 -0.88
CA GLY A 76 -9.35 35.49 0.22
C GLY A 76 -8.46 34.23 0.15
N THR A 77 -7.73 33.94 1.22
CA THR A 77 -6.98 32.68 1.39
C THR A 77 -7.89 31.57 1.90
N ALA A 78 -7.84 30.39 1.28
CA ALA A 78 -8.61 29.22 1.70
C ALA A 78 -7.98 28.56 2.94
N GLY A 79 -8.44 28.98 4.12
CA GLY A 79 -8.17 28.32 5.41
C GLY A 79 -9.07 27.09 5.64
N PRO A 80 -9.44 26.77 6.89
CA PRO A 80 -10.25 25.59 7.21
C PRO A 80 -11.64 25.63 6.54
N SER A 81 -12.30 24.47 6.44
CA SER A 81 -13.56 24.27 5.71
C SER A 81 -14.77 24.92 6.39
N THR A 82 -14.85 26.24 6.32
CA THR A 82 -15.93 27.05 6.88
C THR A 82 -17.29 26.70 6.26
N VAL A 83 -18.36 27.03 6.99
CA VAL A 83 -19.71 27.10 6.44
C VAL A 83 -19.88 28.49 5.82
N PRO A 84 -20.38 28.62 4.58
CA PRO A 84 -20.66 29.93 4.00
C PRO A 84 -21.63 30.74 4.85
N ALA A 85 -21.43 32.06 4.93
CA ALA A 85 -22.39 32.96 5.56
C ALA A 85 -23.75 32.87 4.83
N GLY A 86 -24.84 32.79 5.60
CA GLY A 86 -26.17 32.52 5.05
C GLY A 86 -27.17 32.07 6.11
N ARG A 87 -28.39 31.75 5.68
CA ARG A 87 -29.49 31.34 6.56
C ARG A 87 -29.59 29.82 6.65
N TYR A 88 -29.56 29.29 7.87
CA TYR A 88 -29.61 27.86 8.14
C TYR A 88 -30.69 27.52 9.14
N VAL A 89 -31.26 26.31 8.98
CA VAL A 89 -32.02 25.63 10.02
C VAL A 89 -31.10 24.54 10.60
N LEU A 90 -30.99 24.50 11.92
CA LEU A 90 -30.13 23.55 12.64
C LEU A 90 -31.00 22.45 13.24
N ALA A 91 -30.83 21.20 12.80
CA ALA A 91 -31.51 20.05 13.39
C ALA A 91 -30.53 19.12 14.12
N LEU A 92 -30.95 18.61 15.28
CA LEU A 92 -30.17 17.65 16.06
C LEU A 92 -30.11 16.29 15.37
N ALA A 93 -28.91 15.72 15.23
CA ALA A 93 -28.69 14.49 14.47
C ALA A 93 -29.34 13.24 15.10
N SER A 94 -29.58 13.22 16.42
CA SER A 94 -30.20 12.08 17.12
C SER A 94 -31.73 12.06 17.07
N THR A 95 -32.41 13.19 16.91
CA THR A 95 -33.89 13.27 16.94
C THR A 95 -34.52 13.90 15.71
N GLY A 96 -33.73 14.55 14.84
CA GLY A 96 -34.24 15.34 13.72
C GLY A 96 -35.01 16.60 14.12
N GLN A 97 -35.02 16.96 15.42
CA GLN A 97 -35.70 18.16 15.92
C GLN A 97 -34.84 19.41 15.69
N CYS A 98 -35.51 20.52 15.37
CA CYS A 98 -34.85 21.78 15.07
C CYS A 98 -34.70 22.69 16.28
N VAL A 99 -33.57 23.38 16.33
CA VAL A 99 -33.28 24.42 17.32
C VAL A 99 -34.27 25.56 17.14
N THR A 100 -35.02 25.85 18.21
CA THR A 100 -36.17 26.77 18.21
C THR A 100 -36.00 27.76 19.35
N GLY A 101 -36.05 29.06 19.06
CA GLY A 101 -35.96 30.10 20.10
C GLY A 101 -37.31 30.77 20.37
N ALA A 102 -37.61 30.98 21.65
CA ALA A 102 -38.81 31.69 22.07
C ALA A 102 -38.67 33.21 21.88
N SER A 103 -39.78 33.87 21.55
CA SER A 103 -39.84 35.34 21.46
C SER A 103 -39.77 35.99 22.84
N SER A 104 -38.86 36.96 23.01
CA SER A 104 -38.70 37.74 24.24
C SER A 104 -38.65 39.24 23.94
N THR A 105 -39.08 40.08 24.89
CA THR A 105 -39.01 41.55 24.80
C THR A 105 -37.90 42.15 25.68
N SER A 106 -37.01 41.32 26.22
CA SER A 106 -36.09 41.66 27.33
C SER A 106 -34.63 41.26 27.10
N GLY A 107 -34.16 41.25 25.84
CA GLY A 107 -32.74 41.03 25.48
C GLY A 107 -32.17 39.65 25.81
N SER A 108 -33.03 38.69 26.17
CA SER A 108 -32.69 37.36 26.68
C SER A 108 -33.84 36.40 26.39
N GLY A 109 -33.55 35.21 25.86
CA GLY A 109 -34.56 34.25 25.41
C GLY A 109 -34.10 32.80 25.53
N THR A 110 -35.05 31.88 25.58
CA THR A 110 -34.78 30.44 25.73
C THR A 110 -34.71 29.73 24.39
N LEU A 111 -33.92 28.65 24.34
CA LEU A 111 -33.84 27.72 23.21
C LEU A 111 -34.39 26.34 23.60
N SER A 112 -35.09 25.72 22.67
CA SER A 112 -35.59 24.36 22.78
C SER A 112 -35.49 23.60 21.45
N LEU A 113 -35.73 22.29 21.51
CA LEU A 113 -35.82 21.42 20.35
C LEU A 113 -37.28 21.09 20.08
N ALA A 114 -37.76 21.45 18.89
CA ALA A 114 -39.14 21.21 18.45
C ALA A 114 -39.16 20.53 17.07
N ALA A 115 -40.35 20.16 16.59
CA ALA A 115 -40.50 19.70 15.21
C ALA A 115 -40.03 20.78 14.22
N CYS A 116 -39.35 20.39 13.15
CA CYS A 116 -38.80 21.34 12.19
C CYS A 116 -39.90 22.06 11.39
N ALA A 117 -39.74 23.38 11.28
CA ALA A 117 -40.66 24.32 10.67
C ALA A 117 -39.90 25.39 9.88
N THR A 118 -40.55 26.01 8.91
CA THR A 118 -39.97 27.02 8.01
C THR A 118 -40.00 28.44 8.58
N GLY A 119 -40.51 28.63 9.81
CA GLY A 119 -40.65 29.92 10.46
C GLY A 119 -39.31 30.52 10.94
N THR A 120 -39.27 31.85 11.05
CA THR A 120 -38.07 32.61 11.45
C THR A 120 -37.58 32.31 12.88
N SER A 121 -38.37 31.60 13.69
CA SER A 121 -37.99 31.14 15.03
C SER A 121 -37.09 29.90 15.06
N GLN A 122 -36.89 29.22 13.93
CA GLN A 122 -35.91 28.13 13.77
C GLN A 122 -34.81 28.45 12.75
N ALA A 123 -34.89 29.62 12.12
CA ALA A 123 -33.89 30.12 11.19
C ALA A 123 -32.80 30.90 11.93
N PHE A 124 -31.55 30.63 11.59
CA PHE A 124 -30.37 31.31 12.11
C PHE A 124 -29.55 31.88 10.95
N ASP A 125 -29.28 33.18 10.99
CA ASP A 125 -28.32 33.82 10.10
C ASP A 125 -26.92 33.63 10.67
N LEU A 126 -26.07 32.94 9.88
CA LEU A 126 -24.69 32.62 10.22
C LEU A 126 -23.77 33.71 9.69
N THR A 127 -23.13 34.45 10.59
CA THR A 127 -22.09 35.43 10.27
C THR A 127 -20.72 34.91 10.72
N VAL A 128 -19.72 34.96 9.83
CA VAL A 128 -18.34 34.56 10.12
C VAL A 128 -17.54 35.78 10.59
N ASN A 129 -16.83 35.65 11.71
CA ASN A 129 -16.00 36.68 12.32
C ASN A 129 -14.58 36.66 11.73
N THR A 130 -13.82 37.74 11.95
CA THR A 130 -12.43 37.87 11.44
C THR A 130 -11.43 36.91 12.06
N ASP A 131 -11.77 36.28 13.21
CA ASP A 131 -11.01 35.22 13.87
C ASP A 131 -11.37 33.80 13.37
N GLY A 132 -12.30 33.69 12.40
CA GLY A 132 -12.80 32.42 11.87
C GLY A 132 -13.88 31.74 12.75
N SER A 133 -14.23 32.31 13.90
CA SER A 133 -15.42 31.90 14.65
C SER A 133 -16.70 32.33 13.94
N THR A 134 -17.84 31.77 14.33
CA THR A 134 -19.16 32.11 13.78
C THR A 134 -20.10 32.57 14.89
N ARG A 135 -20.95 33.55 14.57
CA ARG A 135 -22.09 33.97 15.38
C ARG A 135 -23.36 33.53 14.66
N LEU A 136 -24.29 32.91 15.39
CA LEU A 136 -25.57 32.44 14.90
C LEU A 136 -26.67 33.33 15.48
N THR A 137 -27.29 34.17 14.65
CA THR A 137 -28.32 35.12 15.07
C THR A 137 -29.70 34.60 14.68
N GLN A 138 -30.61 34.44 15.64
CA GLN A 138 -31.96 33.94 15.38
C GLN A 138 -32.81 34.99 14.64
N VAL A 139 -33.40 34.62 13.52
CA VAL A 139 -34.03 35.57 12.58
C VAL A 139 -35.28 36.24 13.16
N SER A 140 -36.06 35.56 14.02
CA SER A 140 -37.28 36.14 14.60
C SER A 140 -37.06 37.15 15.73
N THR A 141 -35.87 37.16 16.37
CA THR A 141 -35.60 38.02 17.55
C THR A 141 -34.40 38.93 17.38
N GLY A 142 -33.48 38.64 16.45
CA GLY A 142 -32.20 39.34 16.33
C GLY A 142 -31.20 39.01 17.44
N LEU A 143 -31.54 38.11 18.36
CA LEU A 143 -30.65 37.68 19.45
C LEU A 143 -29.63 36.64 18.94
N ALA A 144 -28.44 36.65 19.52
CA ALA A 144 -27.39 35.68 19.21
C ALA A 144 -27.55 34.42 20.07
N LEU A 145 -27.19 33.27 19.50
CA LEU A 145 -26.87 32.06 20.26
C LEU A 145 -25.79 32.39 21.29
N ASP A 146 -26.03 32.08 22.56
CA ASP A 146 -25.25 32.56 23.70
C ASP A 146 -25.10 31.45 24.76
N LEU A 147 -24.00 31.47 25.51
CA LEU A 147 -23.67 30.52 26.57
C LEU A 147 -23.84 31.20 27.94
N GLU A 148 -24.78 30.69 28.74
CA GLU A 148 -25.22 31.34 29.98
C GLU A 148 -24.05 31.67 30.92
N ALA A 149 -24.01 32.94 31.33
CA ALA A 149 -22.99 33.53 32.20
C ALA A 149 -21.52 33.31 31.74
N MET A 150 -21.28 32.97 30.47
CA MET A 150 -19.96 32.54 29.96
C MET A 150 -19.38 31.35 30.75
N SER A 151 -20.25 30.51 31.33
CA SER A 151 -19.85 29.38 32.15
C SER A 151 -19.01 28.37 31.36
N THR A 152 -18.07 27.70 32.01
CA THR A 152 -17.28 26.59 31.41
C THR A 152 -17.69 25.22 31.95
N ALA A 153 -18.73 25.14 32.78
CA ALA A 153 -19.25 23.89 33.35
C ALA A 153 -20.10 23.09 32.35
N ASP A 154 -20.06 21.76 32.43
CA ASP A 154 -21.04 20.90 31.74
C ASP A 154 -22.43 21.12 32.36
N GLY A 155 -23.46 21.18 31.52
CA GLY A 155 -24.84 21.48 31.93
C GLY A 155 -25.20 22.96 32.01
N ALA A 156 -24.28 23.89 31.68
CA ALA A 156 -24.63 25.31 31.54
C ALA A 156 -25.52 25.53 30.31
N ALA A 157 -26.56 26.36 30.43
CA ALA A 157 -27.57 26.50 29.37
C ALA A 157 -27.03 27.18 28.12
N ILE A 158 -27.55 26.77 26.96
CA ILE A 158 -27.39 27.47 25.69
C ILE A 158 -28.68 28.23 25.41
N GLN A 159 -28.56 29.54 25.34
CA GLN A 159 -29.67 30.51 25.36
C GLN A 159 -29.60 31.45 24.14
N LEU A 160 -30.53 32.41 24.09
CA LEU A 160 -30.45 33.57 23.22
C LEU A 160 -30.17 34.82 24.07
N TRP A 161 -29.29 35.68 23.60
CA TRP A 161 -28.97 36.94 24.29
C TRP A 161 -28.71 38.09 23.29
N SER A 162 -28.85 39.33 23.77
CA SER A 162 -28.48 40.53 23.00
C SER A 162 -27.05 40.42 22.48
N ALA A 163 -26.85 40.69 21.19
CA ALA A 163 -25.53 40.61 20.56
C ALA A 163 -24.53 41.53 21.28
N ASN A 164 -23.46 40.94 21.81
CA ASN A 164 -22.43 41.62 22.61
C ASN A 164 -21.00 41.24 22.17
N ASP A 165 -20.87 40.39 21.16
CA ASP A 165 -19.62 39.89 20.55
C ASP A 165 -18.62 39.24 21.53
N SER A 166 -19.06 38.89 22.74
CA SER A 166 -18.26 38.12 23.68
C SER A 166 -18.02 36.68 23.19
N SER A 167 -17.06 36.00 23.80
CA SER A 167 -16.75 34.59 23.48
C SER A 167 -17.90 33.62 23.81
N ALA A 168 -18.86 34.01 24.65
CA ALA A 168 -20.11 33.26 24.87
C ALA A 168 -20.97 33.15 23.60
N GLN A 169 -20.84 34.09 22.66
CA GLN A 169 -21.62 34.17 21.41
C GLN A 169 -20.84 33.73 20.17
N ARG A 170 -19.61 33.25 20.35
CA ARG A 170 -18.73 32.78 19.27
C ARG A 170 -18.66 31.25 19.30
N PHE A 171 -18.99 30.62 18.18
CA PHE A 171 -18.98 29.17 18.02
C PHE A 171 -18.16 28.78 16.79
N SER A 172 -17.31 27.76 16.88
CA SER A 172 -16.71 27.13 15.70
C SER A 172 -17.58 25.96 15.24
N LEU A 173 -17.82 25.90 13.93
CA LEU A 173 -18.60 24.84 13.28
C LEU A 173 -17.64 23.76 12.77
N SER A 174 -17.31 22.80 13.63
CA SER A 174 -16.42 21.71 13.29
C SER A 174 -17.16 20.67 12.44
N ARG A 175 -16.81 20.55 11.16
CA ARG A 175 -17.45 19.64 10.20
C ARG A 175 -16.98 18.21 10.45
N ILE A 176 -17.92 17.31 10.79
CA ILE A 176 -17.63 15.90 11.04
C ILE A 176 -17.60 15.13 9.71
N GLN A 177 -18.69 15.20 8.94
CA GLN A 177 -18.81 14.59 7.62
C GLN A 177 -19.95 15.27 6.84
N GLY A 178 -19.77 15.57 5.56
CA GLY A 178 -20.82 16.20 4.74
C GLY A 178 -21.33 17.52 5.34
N HIS A 179 -22.63 17.58 5.67
CA HIS A 179 -23.29 18.71 6.34
C HIS A 179 -23.60 18.45 7.83
N LEU A 180 -22.92 17.48 8.45
CA LEU A 180 -22.98 17.20 9.89
C LEU A 180 -21.86 17.98 10.61
N PHE A 181 -22.24 18.77 11.62
CA PHE A 181 -21.33 19.65 12.35
C PHE A 181 -21.46 19.45 13.86
N SER A 182 -20.37 19.71 14.57
CA SER A 182 -20.38 20.04 15.98
C SER A 182 -20.33 21.57 16.13
N LEU A 183 -21.21 22.13 16.97
CA LEU A 183 -21.14 23.53 17.39
C LEU A 183 -20.31 23.60 18.67
N VAL A 184 -19.09 24.12 18.59
CA VAL A 184 -18.18 24.23 19.74
C VAL A 184 -18.10 25.68 20.18
N ASN A 185 -18.44 26.01 21.42
CA ASN A 185 -18.31 27.37 21.93
C ASN A 185 -16.84 27.76 22.10
N ALA A 186 -16.47 28.97 21.69
CA ALA A 186 -15.09 29.45 21.67
C ALA A 186 -14.53 29.87 23.04
N ALA A 187 -15.38 30.13 24.05
CA ALA A 187 -14.94 30.40 25.42
C ALA A 187 -14.60 29.12 26.18
N SER A 188 -15.45 28.09 26.07
CA SER A 188 -15.36 26.87 26.88
C SER A 188 -14.69 25.70 26.16
N GLY A 189 -14.62 25.72 24.82
CA GLY A 189 -14.19 24.58 24.02
C GLY A 189 -15.18 23.41 24.03
N LYS A 190 -16.43 23.64 24.48
CA LYS A 190 -17.46 22.61 24.69
C LYS A 190 -18.54 22.64 23.63
N CYS A 191 -19.15 21.48 23.43
CA CYS A 191 -20.12 21.24 22.39
C CYS A 191 -21.52 21.63 22.86
N VAL A 192 -22.28 22.32 22.02
CA VAL A 192 -23.74 22.43 22.19
C VAL A 192 -24.32 21.01 22.17
N ALA A 193 -25.20 20.73 23.12
CA ALA A 193 -25.70 19.39 23.41
C ALA A 193 -27.19 19.45 23.79
N ALA A 194 -27.95 18.46 23.36
CA ALA A 194 -29.33 18.28 23.75
C ALA A 194 -29.43 17.56 25.11
N GLN A 195 -30.32 18.05 25.98
CA GLN A 195 -30.80 17.32 27.15
C GLN A 195 -32.33 17.37 27.17
N GLY A 196 -32.97 16.28 26.76
CA GLY A 196 -34.40 16.29 26.46
C GLY A 196 -34.70 17.30 25.34
N VAL A 197 -35.57 18.27 25.63
CA VAL A 197 -35.90 19.37 24.70
C VAL A 197 -35.06 20.63 24.89
N SER A 198 -34.14 20.66 25.87
CA SER A 198 -33.30 21.85 26.15
C SER A 198 -31.93 21.73 25.50
N LEU A 199 -31.28 22.88 25.24
CA LEU A 199 -29.87 22.95 24.86
C LEU A 199 -28.99 23.41 26.03
N GLN A 200 -27.85 22.75 26.18
CA GLN A 200 -26.80 23.05 27.16
C GLN A 200 -25.44 22.79 26.53
N GLN A 201 -24.34 23.27 27.12
CA GLN A 201 -23.02 22.80 26.73
C GLN A 201 -22.64 21.51 27.46
N MET A 202 -21.90 20.64 26.79
CA MET A 202 -21.29 19.44 27.37
C MET A 202 -19.89 19.21 26.80
N SER A 203 -19.05 18.49 27.53
CA SER A 203 -17.77 18.00 27.04
C SER A 203 -17.94 17.25 25.72
N CYS A 204 -17.17 17.64 24.71
CA CYS A 204 -17.32 17.13 23.34
C CYS A 204 -17.02 15.62 23.25
N ASN A 205 -17.99 14.86 22.74
CA ASN A 205 -17.91 13.40 22.59
C ASN A 205 -18.39 12.88 21.22
N ALA A 206 -18.86 13.78 20.34
CA ALA A 206 -19.39 13.50 19.00
C ALA A 206 -20.56 12.49 18.95
N GLN A 207 -21.26 12.27 20.07
CA GLN A 207 -22.53 11.54 20.08
C GLN A 207 -23.59 12.34 19.31
N ALA A 208 -24.59 11.67 18.73
CA ALA A 208 -25.62 12.31 17.91
C ALA A 208 -26.48 13.36 18.66
N ALA A 209 -26.42 13.40 20.00
CA ALA A 209 -27.00 14.45 20.83
C ALA A 209 -26.14 15.74 20.94
N GLN A 210 -24.97 15.79 20.31
CA GLN A 210 -24.09 16.98 20.21
C GLN A 210 -23.83 17.42 18.76
N LEU A 211 -24.35 16.67 17.78
CA LEU A 211 -24.13 16.94 16.37
C LEU A 211 -25.40 17.51 15.73
N PHE A 212 -25.22 18.48 14.87
CA PHE A 212 -26.28 19.21 14.19
C PHE A 212 -26.08 19.16 12.68
N VAL A 213 -27.16 18.92 11.95
CA VAL A 213 -27.20 19.09 10.49
C VAL A 213 -27.62 20.51 10.19
N LEU A 214 -26.82 21.22 9.39
CA LEU A 214 -27.11 22.58 8.94
C LEU A 214 -27.76 22.52 7.55
N TYR A 215 -29.07 22.71 7.49
CA TYR A 215 -29.83 22.79 6.25
C TYR A 215 -29.85 24.25 5.75
N PRO A 216 -29.36 24.55 4.52
CA PRO A 216 -29.48 25.88 3.94
C PRO A 216 -30.96 26.16 3.66
N GLN A 217 -31.51 27.24 4.23
CA GLN A 217 -32.91 27.59 4.02
C GLN A 217 -33.07 28.35 2.70
N SER A 218 -33.49 27.65 1.65
CA SER A 218 -33.91 28.29 0.40
C SER A 218 -35.10 29.21 0.64
N THR A 219 -35.14 30.34 -0.08
CA THR A 219 -36.24 31.31 -0.04
C THR A 219 -37.44 30.91 -0.91
N THR A 220 -37.32 29.86 -1.73
CA THR A 220 -38.40 29.32 -2.57
C THR A 220 -39.10 28.12 -1.90
N ALA A 221 -40.39 28.27 -1.63
CA ALA A 221 -41.18 27.28 -0.89
C ALA A 221 -41.68 26.11 -1.77
N THR A 222 -41.27 24.88 -1.43
CA THR A 222 -41.98 23.63 -1.79
C THR A 222 -41.83 22.62 -0.65
N THR A 223 -42.83 21.76 -0.45
CA THR A 223 -42.93 20.81 0.69
C THR A 223 -42.11 19.53 0.49
N ARG A 224 -40.78 19.67 0.36
CA ARG A 224 -39.84 18.54 0.31
C ARG A 224 -39.60 17.95 1.71
N ALA A 225 -39.80 16.65 1.90
CA ALA A 225 -39.48 15.95 3.14
C ALA A 225 -37.95 15.94 3.40
N LEU A 226 -37.56 16.09 4.67
CA LEU A 226 -36.18 15.95 5.11
C LEU A 226 -35.88 14.47 5.40
N LEU A 227 -35.19 13.78 4.47
CA LEU A 227 -34.72 12.40 4.68
C LEU A 227 -33.45 12.35 5.55
N PRO A 228 -33.19 11.24 6.25
CA PRO A 228 -31.93 11.02 6.93
C PRO A 228 -30.87 10.60 5.91
N TYR A 229 -29.62 10.95 6.19
CA TYR A 229 -28.47 10.41 5.46
C TYR A 229 -28.06 9.08 6.10
N GLY A 230 -27.67 8.10 5.29
CA GLY A 230 -27.21 6.80 5.77
C GLY A 230 -27.84 5.63 5.04
N ARG A 231 -27.69 4.44 5.63
CA ARG A 231 -28.05 3.15 5.02
C ARG A 231 -29.41 2.67 5.50
N PHE A 232 -30.38 2.60 4.60
CA PHE A 232 -31.75 2.19 4.90
C PHE A 232 -32.24 1.11 3.93
N SER A 233 -33.16 0.27 4.38
CA SER A 233 -34.00 -0.53 3.49
C SER A 233 -35.30 0.24 3.22
N LEU A 234 -35.79 0.20 1.97
CA LEU A 234 -37.06 0.83 1.60
C LEU A 234 -38.18 -0.20 1.62
N GLN A 235 -39.03 -0.18 2.64
CA GLN A 235 -40.16 -1.09 2.77
C GLN A 235 -41.43 -0.49 2.14
N SER A 236 -42.12 -1.24 1.28
CA SER A 236 -43.41 -0.83 0.72
C SER A 236 -44.50 -0.83 1.79
N SER A 237 -45.27 0.26 1.87
CA SER A 237 -46.40 0.38 2.81
C SER A 237 -47.62 -0.45 2.41
N LEU A 238 -47.65 -1.01 1.20
CA LEU A 238 -48.71 -1.92 0.75
C LEU A 238 -48.39 -3.38 1.08
N SER A 239 -47.18 -3.86 0.76
CA SER A 239 -46.82 -5.28 0.85
C SER A 239 -45.98 -5.64 2.08
N SER A 240 -45.41 -4.66 2.77
CA SER A 240 -44.34 -4.83 3.77
C SER A 240 -43.07 -5.53 3.26
N LEU A 241 -42.94 -5.71 1.94
CA LEU A 241 -41.74 -6.20 1.26
C LEU A 241 -40.74 -5.06 1.05
N CYS A 242 -39.46 -5.39 0.92
CA CYS A 242 -38.37 -4.44 0.72
C CYS A 242 -38.02 -4.28 -0.76
N LEU A 243 -37.64 -3.06 -1.14
CA LEU A 243 -36.99 -2.75 -2.42
C LEU A 243 -35.71 -3.61 -2.58
N ASP A 244 -35.57 -4.30 -3.71
CA ASP A 244 -34.46 -5.22 -4.00
C ASP A 244 -34.06 -5.12 -5.48
N LEU A 245 -32.90 -5.66 -5.83
CA LEU A 245 -32.46 -5.83 -7.22
C LEU A 245 -32.88 -7.22 -7.73
N ALA A 246 -33.28 -7.29 -9.00
CA ALA A 246 -33.61 -8.58 -9.64
C ALA A 246 -32.43 -9.57 -9.63
N ASN A 247 -32.75 -10.88 -9.65
CA ASN A 247 -31.82 -11.95 -9.31
C ASN A 247 -30.46 -11.91 -10.02
N THR A 248 -29.39 -12.14 -9.24
CA THR A 248 -27.98 -12.36 -9.64
C THR A 248 -27.27 -11.26 -10.45
N GLY A 249 -28.00 -10.29 -11.01
CA GLY A 249 -27.44 -9.16 -11.76
C GLY A 249 -26.89 -8.05 -10.86
N LEU A 250 -25.64 -7.66 -11.12
CA LEU A 250 -25.08 -6.34 -10.75
C LEU A 250 -24.68 -5.58 -12.04
N ALA A 251 -25.35 -5.87 -13.15
CA ALA A 251 -25.12 -5.29 -14.48
C ALA A 251 -25.82 -3.92 -14.61
N ASP A 252 -25.61 -3.25 -15.75
CA ASP A 252 -26.29 -1.98 -16.06
C ASP A 252 -27.65 -2.31 -16.68
N GLY A 253 -28.73 -1.73 -16.16
CA GLY A 253 -30.09 -1.95 -16.68
C GLY A 253 -30.85 -3.12 -16.05
N ASP A 254 -30.28 -3.80 -15.06
CA ASP A 254 -31.02 -4.78 -14.25
C ASP A 254 -32.17 -4.11 -13.50
N GLY A 255 -33.35 -4.72 -13.54
CA GLY A 255 -34.58 -4.16 -12.98
C GLY A 255 -34.65 -4.15 -11.45
N VAL A 256 -35.36 -3.15 -10.91
CA VAL A 256 -35.67 -3.02 -9.49
C VAL A 256 -37.04 -3.63 -9.18
N VAL A 257 -37.13 -4.40 -8.09
CA VAL A 257 -38.30 -5.20 -7.69
C VAL A 257 -38.58 -5.04 -6.19
N GLN A 258 -39.65 -5.66 -5.69
CA GLN A 258 -39.81 -5.96 -4.26
C GLN A 258 -39.45 -7.41 -3.91
N ALA A 259 -38.93 -7.66 -2.72
CA ALA A 259 -38.66 -9.00 -2.19
C ALA A 259 -38.83 -9.06 -0.66
N ALA A 260 -38.83 -10.27 -0.09
CA ALA A 260 -38.88 -10.44 1.37
C ALA A 260 -37.68 -9.75 2.04
N CYS A 261 -37.95 -8.90 3.03
CA CYS A 261 -36.93 -8.15 3.76
C CYS A 261 -35.97 -9.11 4.48
N ALA A 262 -34.77 -9.25 3.92
CA ALA A 262 -33.71 -10.16 4.36
C ALA A 262 -32.43 -9.42 4.80
N GLY A 263 -32.41 -8.09 4.76
CA GLY A 263 -31.31 -7.25 5.24
C GLY A 263 -30.01 -7.30 4.41
N THR A 264 -30.05 -7.97 3.26
CA THR A 264 -28.90 -8.12 2.34
C THR A 264 -28.57 -6.80 1.64
N ASP A 265 -27.33 -6.63 1.18
CA ASP A 265 -26.91 -5.37 0.54
C ASP A 265 -27.62 -5.01 -0.76
N ARG A 266 -28.31 -5.95 -1.42
CA ARG A 266 -29.19 -5.63 -2.56
C ARG A 266 -30.49 -4.92 -2.14
N GLN A 267 -30.86 -5.02 -0.86
CA GLN A 267 -32.03 -4.34 -0.26
C GLN A 267 -31.65 -3.10 0.54
N ARG A 268 -30.34 -2.82 0.71
CA ARG A 268 -29.83 -1.65 1.42
C ARG A 268 -29.47 -0.56 0.42
N PHE A 269 -29.89 0.66 0.72
CA PHE A 269 -29.61 1.85 -0.08
C PHE A 269 -28.99 2.93 0.81
N ASP A 270 -27.85 3.47 0.38
CA ASP A 270 -27.23 4.65 0.97
C ASP A 270 -27.89 5.90 0.37
N ILE A 271 -28.58 6.66 1.21
CA ILE A 271 -29.34 7.86 0.82
C ILE A 271 -28.44 9.09 0.96
N SER A 272 -28.28 9.83 -0.13
CA SER A 272 -27.49 11.08 -0.19
C SER A 272 -28.30 12.21 -0.80
N VAL A 273 -28.20 13.42 -0.25
CA VAL A 273 -28.72 14.63 -0.92
C VAL A 273 -27.84 15.03 -2.11
N THR A 274 -28.46 15.66 -3.11
CA THR A 274 -27.86 16.33 -4.27
C THR A 274 -27.74 17.84 -4.02
N ALA A 275 -27.02 18.55 -4.89
CA ALA A 275 -26.85 20.02 -4.77
C ALA A 275 -28.17 20.82 -4.89
N ASP A 276 -29.19 20.28 -5.57
CA ASP A 276 -30.53 20.91 -5.64
C ASP A 276 -31.41 20.62 -4.39
N GLY A 277 -30.90 19.87 -3.41
CA GLY A 277 -31.65 19.47 -2.22
C GLY A 277 -32.65 18.33 -2.46
N SER A 278 -32.38 17.44 -3.43
CA SER A 278 -33.14 16.21 -3.66
C SER A 278 -32.30 14.97 -3.37
N TYR A 279 -32.82 13.76 -3.54
CA TYR A 279 -32.20 12.55 -2.99
C TYR A 279 -31.82 11.55 -4.08
N ARG A 280 -30.60 11.03 -3.97
CA ARG A 280 -30.05 9.93 -4.77
C ARG A 280 -29.88 8.71 -3.87
N LEU A 281 -30.37 7.56 -4.33
CA LEU A 281 -30.39 6.31 -3.57
C LEU A 281 -29.39 5.33 -4.21
N ARG A 282 -28.25 5.11 -3.57
CA ARG A 282 -27.22 4.18 -4.06
C ARG A 282 -27.42 2.79 -3.46
N ASN A 283 -27.64 1.77 -4.27
CA ASN A 283 -27.70 0.39 -3.79
C ASN A 283 -26.33 -0.08 -3.29
N VAL A 284 -26.30 -0.77 -2.14
CA VAL A 284 -25.04 -1.11 -1.48
C VAL A 284 -24.33 -2.31 -2.15
N ALA A 285 -25.06 -3.27 -2.70
CA ALA A 285 -24.46 -4.43 -3.35
C ALA A 285 -23.81 -4.12 -4.71
N SER A 286 -24.37 -3.19 -5.48
CA SER A 286 -23.84 -2.83 -6.81
C SER A 286 -23.07 -1.51 -6.85
N GLY A 287 -23.23 -0.63 -5.84
CA GLY A 287 -22.70 0.73 -5.86
C GLY A 287 -23.38 1.67 -6.87
N LYS A 288 -24.40 1.19 -7.59
CA LYS A 288 -25.17 1.92 -8.60
C LYS A 288 -26.36 2.62 -7.97
N VAL A 289 -27.01 3.50 -8.72
CA VAL A 289 -28.13 4.30 -8.22
C VAL A 289 -29.45 3.85 -8.82
N LEU A 290 -30.52 4.11 -8.07
CA LEU A 290 -31.89 3.95 -8.52
C LEU A 290 -32.15 4.89 -9.71
N ASP A 291 -32.54 4.36 -10.85
CA ASP A 291 -32.60 5.08 -12.13
C ASP A 291 -33.92 4.79 -12.86
N VAL A 292 -34.56 5.85 -13.40
CA VAL A 292 -35.69 5.70 -14.32
C VAL A 292 -35.16 5.42 -15.72
N THR A 293 -35.47 4.22 -16.23
CA THR A 293 -34.88 3.65 -17.45
C THR A 293 -34.90 4.60 -18.64
N GLY A 294 -33.72 4.86 -19.19
CA GLY A 294 -33.52 5.70 -20.38
C GLY A 294 -33.91 7.17 -20.18
N ALA A 295 -34.04 7.64 -18.93
CA ALA A 295 -34.57 8.95 -18.57
C ALA A 295 -35.96 9.25 -19.18
N ALA A 296 -36.77 8.22 -19.45
CA ALA A 296 -38.10 8.40 -20.02
C ALA A 296 -39.03 9.15 -19.05
N THR A 297 -39.98 9.92 -19.60
CA THR A 297 -41.00 10.68 -18.83
C THR A 297 -42.39 10.03 -18.87
N THR A 298 -42.49 8.80 -19.37
CA THR A 298 -43.75 8.07 -19.55
C THR A 298 -44.12 7.27 -18.29
N ALA A 299 -45.39 7.32 -17.89
CA ALA A 299 -45.91 6.43 -16.84
C ALA A 299 -45.82 4.95 -17.28
N GLY A 300 -45.43 4.07 -16.36
CA GLY A 300 -45.20 2.65 -16.62
C GLY A 300 -43.78 2.29 -17.05
N THR A 301 -42.85 3.25 -17.18
CA THR A 301 -41.42 2.93 -17.30
C THR A 301 -40.93 2.30 -15.99
N VAL A 302 -40.42 1.07 -16.07
CA VAL A 302 -39.76 0.38 -14.95
C VAL A 302 -38.50 1.11 -14.49
N LEU A 303 -38.10 0.93 -13.23
CA LEU A 303 -36.80 1.40 -12.74
C LEU A 303 -35.75 0.29 -12.84
N GLN A 304 -34.52 0.75 -13.05
CA GLN A 304 -33.32 -0.05 -13.19
C GLN A 304 -32.26 0.40 -12.16
N GLN A 305 -31.20 -0.40 -12.01
CA GLN A 305 -29.92 0.12 -11.51
C GLN A 305 -29.07 0.62 -12.68
N TRP A 306 -28.50 1.82 -12.54
CA TRP A 306 -27.62 2.42 -13.55
C TRP A 306 -26.39 3.07 -12.89
N PRO A 307 -25.25 3.16 -13.60
CA PRO A 307 -24.13 3.97 -13.16
C PRO A 307 -24.55 5.41 -12.82
N ASP A 308 -23.97 5.95 -11.76
CA ASP A 308 -24.25 7.28 -11.23
C ASP A 308 -23.75 8.36 -12.20
N THR A 309 -24.68 9.06 -12.86
CA THR A 309 -24.41 10.12 -13.84
C THR A 309 -24.75 11.52 -13.32
N ASP A 310 -25.19 11.63 -12.05
CA ASP A 310 -25.82 12.83 -11.47
C ASP A 310 -27.04 13.32 -12.30
N GLY A 311 -27.69 12.39 -13.02
CA GLY A 311 -28.81 12.66 -13.92
C GLY A 311 -30.11 12.91 -13.16
N ALA A 312 -30.95 13.83 -13.66
CA ALA A 312 -32.24 14.14 -13.04
C ALA A 312 -33.24 12.96 -13.01
N ASN A 313 -32.97 11.87 -13.75
CA ASN A 313 -33.71 10.60 -13.71
C ASN A 313 -33.21 9.63 -12.61
N GLN A 314 -32.16 10.01 -11.89
CA GLN A 314 -31.57 9.32 -10.72
C GLN A 314 -31.79 10.11 -9.41
N HIS A 315 -32.41 11.30 -9.52
CA HIS A 315 -32.66 12.24 -8.45
C HIS A 315 -34.15 12.27 -8.10
N PHE A 316 -34.48 12.14 -6.82
CA PHE A 316 -35.84 12.01 -6.33
C PHE A 316 -36.15 13.07 -5.26
N ALA A 317 -37.16 13.89 -5.47
CA ALA A 317 -37.77 14.66 -4.39
C ALA A 317 -38.53 13.71 -3.46
N ALA A 318 -38.25 13.78 -2.15
CA ALA A 318 -39.06 13.09 -1.15
C ALA A 318 -40.24 13.97 -0.73
N LEU A 319 -41.43 13.38 -0.62
CA LEU A 319 -42.64 14.00 -0.11
C LEU A 319 -43.14 13.18 1.09
N ALA A 320 -43.51 13.85 2.18
CA ALA A 320 -43.88 13.17 3.43
C ALA A 320 -45.38 12.81 3.44
N ASN A 321 -45.71 11.62 3.91
CA ASN A 321 -47.07 11.15 4.09
C ASN A 321 -47.16 10.31 5.38
N GLY A 322 -47.36 10.99 6.52
CA GLY A 322 -47.32 10.37 7.84
C GLY A 322 -45.95 9.74 8.13
N ALA A 323 -45.93 8.45 8.48
CA ALA A 323 -44.70 7.69 8.73
C ALA A 323 -44.03 7.15 7.45
N ALA A 324 -44.49 7.51 6.25
CA ALA A 324 -43.97 7.04 4.98
C ALA A 324 -43.63 8.20 4.03
N ILE A 325 -42.83 7.92 3.00
CA ILE A 325 -42.41 8.86 1.97
C ILE A 325 -42.90 8.42 0.58
N GLN A 326 -43.23 9.39 -0.26
CA GLN A 326 -43.37 9.22 -1.70
C GLN A 326 -42.09 9.78 -2.36
N LEU A 327 -41.48 9.03 -3.28
CA LEU A 327 -40.27 9.44 -4.00
C LEU A 327 -40.66 9.84 -5.43
N LYS A 328 -40.37 11.08 -5.82
CA LYS A 328 -40.78 11.68 -7.09
C LYS A 328 -39.55 12.02 -7.94
N ALA A 329 -39.37 11.38 -9.08
CA ALA A 329 -38.22 11.62 -9.96
C ALA A 329 -38.21 13.07 -10.49
N GLN A 330 -37.05 13.72 -10.50
CA GLN A 330 -36.94 15.15 -10.82
C GLN A 330 -37.18 15.46 -12.31
N HIS A 331 -36.76 14.57 -13.22
CA HIS A 331 -36.88 14.79 -14.66
C HIS A 331 -38.31 14.65 -15.20
N SER A 332 -39.07 13.69 -14.69
CA SER A 332 -40.43 13.36 -15.15
C SER A 332 -41.53 13.92 -14.26
N GLY A 333 -41.23 14.17 -12.99
CA GLY A 333 -42.24 14.49 -11.99
C GLY A 333 -43.17 13.31 -11.65
N LEU A 334 -42.81 12.08 -12.02
CA LEU A 334 -43.57 10.86 -11.71
C LEU A 334 -43.01 10.19 -10.43
N CYS A 335 -43.84 9.37 -9.78
CA CYS A 335 -43.55 8.78 -8.47
C CYS A 335 -43.19 7.30 -8.53
N LEU A 336 -42.32 6.88 -7.61
CA LEU A 336 -41.85 5.51 -7.41
C LEU A 336 -43.02 4.61 -6.97
N ASP A 337 -43.44 3.72 -7.87
CA ASP A 337 -44.71 3.01 -7.86
C ASP A 337 -44.48 1.49 -7.97
N LEU A 338 -45.12 0.72 -7.11
CA LEU A 338 -45.13 -0.75 -7.17
C LEU A 338 -46.17 -1.22 -8.20
N THR A 339 -45.68 -1.80 -9.31
CA THR A 339 -46.46 -2.04 -10.53
C THR A 339 -47.76 -2.81 -10.29
N ALA A 340 -48.88 -2.20 -10.70
CA ALA A 340 -50.23 -2.77 -10.63
C ALA A 340 -50.67 -3.21 -9.22
N GLU A 341 -50.17 -2.54 -8.17
CA GLU A 341 -50.48 -2.81 -6.75
C GLU A 341 -50.16 -4.26 -6.32
N ARG A 342 -49.27 -4.96 -7.04
CA ARG A 342 -48.86 -6.34 -6.77
C ARG A 342 -48.14 -6.48 -5.43
N THR A 343 -48.53 -7.48 -4.63
CA THR A 343 -47.91 -7.77 -3.32
C THR A 343 -46.96 -8.97 -3.32
N ASP A 344 -46.70 -9.59 -4.48
CA ASP A 344 -45.83 -10.76 -4.61
C ASP A 344 -44.36 -10.39 -4.86
N ALA A 345 -43.44 -11.26 -4.41
CA ALA A 345 -42.01 -11.05 -4.55
C ALA A 345 -41.57 -11.19 -6.02
N GLY A 346 -40.72 -10.28 -6.48
CA GLY A 346 -40.34 -10.14 -7.90
C GLY A 346 -41.29 -9.25 -8.72
N ALA A 347 -42.31 -8.63 -8.10
CA ALA A 347 -43.07 -7.57 -8.77
C ALA A 347 -42.15 -6.36 -9.07
N PRO A 348 -42.14 -5.84 -10.31
CA PRO A 348 -41.33 -4.67 -10.68
C PRO A 348 -41.74 -3.37 -9.99
N ILE A 349 -40.79 -2.44 -9.92
CA ILE A 349 -41.02 -1.05 -9.55
C ILE A 349 -40.94 -0.18 -10.81
N GLN A 350 -41.83 0.80 -10.91
CA GLN A 350 -42.00 1.70 -12.04
C GLN A 350 -42.12 3.15 -11.60
N GLN A 351 -42.11 4.08 -12.56
CA GLN A 351 -42.66 5.42 -12.34
C GLN A 351 -44.13 5.47 -12.76
N TRP A 352 -44.98 6.13 -11.97
CA TRP A 352 -46.39 6.36 -12.32
C TRP A 352 -46.85 7.74 -11.83
N ASP A 353 -48.04 8.19 -12.27
CA ASP A 353 -48.68 9.40 -11.78
C ASP A 353 -48.79 9.40 -10.25
N CYS A 354 -48.30 10.47 -9.61
CA CYS A 354 -48.26 10.60 -8.16
C CYS A 354 -49.67 10.69 -7.54
N GLY A 355 -50.10 9.64 -6.86
CA GLY A 355 -51.39 9.60 -6.17
C GLY A 355 -51.30 9.98 -4.69
N SER A 356 -52.27 10.74 -4.19
CA SER A 356 -52.41 10.97 -2.73
C SER A 356 -52.90 9.69 -2.04
N GLY A 357 -52.28 9.34 -0.90
CA GLY A 357 -52.65 8.16 -0.11
C GLY A 357 -52.42 6.78 -0.76
N LYS A 358 -51.83 6.72 -1.97
CA LYS A 358 -51.62 5.48 -2.71
C LYS A 358 -50.54 4.59 -2.07
N ALA A 359 -50.96 3.58 -1.31
CA ALA A 359 -50.04 2.72 -0.54
C ALA A 359 -48.94 2.02 -1.37
N ASN A 360 -49.19 1.75 -2.65
CA ASN A 360 -48.21 1.18 -3.59
C ASN A 360 -47.11 2.19 -4.01
N GLN A 361 -47.26 3.47 -3.69
CA GLN A 361 -46.28 4.54 -3.92
C GLN A 361 -45.64 5.06 -2.62
N LEU A 362 -45.91 4.43 -1.47
CA LEU A 362 -45.49 4.89 -0.15
C LEU A 362 -44.46 3.94 0.48
N TRP A 363 -43.29 4.48 0.78
CA TRP A 363 -42.11 3.75 1.22
C TRP A 363 -41.74 4.15 2.64
N ARG A 364 -41.30 3.20 3.46
CA ARG A 364 -40.79 3.42 4.83
C ARG A 364 -39.30 3.17 4.85
N LEU A 365 -38.54 4.04 5.51
CA LEU A 365 -37.11 3.83 5.72
C LEU A 365 -36.92 2.99 6.99
N VAL A 366 -36.22 1.86 6.84
CA VAL A 366 -35.96 0.92 7.93
C VAL A 366 -34.45 0.82 8.17
N THR A 367 -34.04 0.96 9.44
CA THR A 367 -32.65 0.91 9.88
C THR A 367 -32.13 -0.53 10.03
N THR A 368 -30.82 -0.70 10.26
CA THR A 368 -30.17 -2.00 10.47
C THR A 368 -30.57 -2.72 11.76
N ASP A 369 -31.23 -2.03 12.70
CA ASP A 369 -31.85 -2.56 13.93
C ASP A 369 -33.39 -2.63 13.84
N ASN A 370 -33.93 -2.65 12.60
CA ASN A 370 -35.35 -2.75 12.26
C ASN A 370 -36.26 -1.64 12.85
N GLN A 371 -35.71 -0.47 13.19
CA GLN A 371 -36.52 0.70 13.53
C GLN A 371 -37.05 1.36 12.26
N VAL A 372 -38.31 1.81 12.30
CA VAL A 372 -38.94 2.58 11.22
C VAL A 372 -38.67 4.07 11.47
N TRP A 373 -37.96 4.72 10.56
CA TRP A 373 -37.76 6.17 10.62
C TRP A 373 -38.97 6.93 10.05
N THR A 374 -39.38 8.00 10.72
CA THR A 374 -40.55 8.81 10.37
C THR A 374 -40.16 10.15 9.72
N PRO A 375 -40.67 10.49 8.52
CA PRO A 375 -40.33 11.73 7.84
C PRO A 375 -40.93 12.98 8.45
N VAL A 376 -40.13 14.05 8.46
CA VAL A 376 -40.57 15.39 8.83
C VAL A 376 -41.05 16.11 7.57
N ALA A 377 -42.33 16.49 7.56
CA ALA A 377 -42.93 17.33 6.54
C ALA A 377 -42.65 18.82 6.84
N PRO A 378 -42.25 19.65 5.86
CA PRO A 378 -42.27 21.09 6.03
C PRO A 378 -43.71 21.60 6.21
N PRO A 379 -43.95 22.66 7.00
CA PRO A 379 -45.26 23.29 7.09
C PRO A 379 -45.71 23.79 5.71
N THR A 380 -46.92 23.41 5.31
CA THR A 380 -47.64 24.08 4.22
C THR A 380 -47.97 25.51 4.65
N THR A 381 -47.60 26.49 3.83
CA THR A 381 -48.00 27.89 4.04
C THR A 381 -49.49 28.06 3.73
N GLY A 382 -50.33 27.80 4.73
CA GLY A 382 -51.76 28.11 4.69
C GLY A 382 -52.01 29.58 5.02
N ASP A 383 -52.85 30.22 4.22
CA ASP A 383 -53.20 31.63 4.28
C ASP A 383 -54.58 31.87 4.93
N GLY A 384 -54.67 32.92 5.75
CA GLY A 384 -55.94 33.57 6.11
C GLY A 384 -56.62 33.15 7.41
N SER A 385 -56.71 34.13 8.33
CA SER A 385 -57.94 34.51 9.06
C SER A 385 -58.59 33.54 10.07
N GLY A 386 -58.94 34.07 11.26
CA GLY A 386 -60.08 33.57 12.05
C GLY A 386 -59.87 33.48 13.56
N ASP A 387 -60.69 34.22 14.30
CA ASP A 387 -60.86 34.19 15.77
C ASP A 387 -61.19 32.79 16.35
N GLY A 388 -61.04 32.58 17.67
CA GLY A 388 -61.58 31.37 18.29
C GLY A 388 -61.20 31.07 19.75
N SER A 389 -61.82 31.78 20.68
CA SER A 389 -61.76 31.57 22.14
C SER A 389 -61.94 30.13 22.68
N GLY A 390 -61.08 29.74 23.63
CA GLY A 390 -61.47 29.06 24.88
C GLY A 390 -61.63 27.52 24.87
N GLY A 391 -61.78 26.96 26.09
CA GLY A 391 -62.05 25.54 26.33
C GLY A 391 -61.27 24.97 27.53
N SER A 392 -61.97 24.38 28.51
CA SER A 392 -61.38 23.82 29.73
C SER A 392 -61.83 22.37 29.98
N GLY A 393 -61.03 21.59 30.71
CA GLY A 393 -61.38 20.25 31.20
C GLY A 393 -60.76 19.10 30.39
N GLY A 394 -60.70 17.87 30.93
CA GLY A 394 -61.08 17.43 32.27
C GLY A 394 -61.55 15.97 32.31
N GLY A 395 -61.16 15.24 33.36
CA GLY A 395 -61.50 13.82 33.57
C GLY A 395 -60.37 12.86 33.15
N THR A 396 -59.90 11.83 33.87
CA THR A 396 -60.38 10.89 34.94
C THR A 396 -60.79 9.51 34.41
N GLY A 397 -60.30 8.46 35.09
CA GLY A 397 -60.59 7.05 34.80
C GLY A 397 -59.36 6.32 34.21
N GLY A 398 -58.86 5.20 34.74
CA GLY A 398 -59.26 4.41 35.91
C GLY A 398 -59.71 3.00 35.51
N GLY A 399 -58.93 1.98 35.86
CA GLY A 399 -59.26 0.57 35.60
C GLY A 399 -58.24 -0.36 36.26
N SER A 400 -58.72 -1.35 37.02
CA SER A 400 -57.88 -2.18 37.90
C SER A 400 -58.11 -3.69 37.70
N GLY A 401 -57.01 -4.46 37.79
CA GLY A 401 -56.97 -5.92 37.93
C GLY A 401 -55.49 -6.36 37.85
N GLY A 402 -54.92 -7.19 38.71
CA GLY A 402 -55.54 -8.18 39.61
C GLY A 402 -55.74 -9.50 38.87
N GLY A 403 -55.18 -10.64 39.29
CA GLY A 403 -54.24 -10.90 40.39
C GLY A 403 -54.09 -12.42 40.57
N GLY A 404 -52.92 -12.92 40.98
CA GLY A 404 -52.70 -14.37 41.11
C GLY A 404 -51.37 -14.68 41.80
N SER A 405 -51.39 -15.62 42.75
CA SER A 405 -50.28 -15.89 43.66
C SER A 405 -50.04 -17.39 43.87
N GLY A 406 -48.79 -17.76 44.14
CA GLY A 406 -48.39 -19.11 44.54
C GLY A 406 -47.00 -19.49 43.98
N GLY A 407 -46.06 -20.04 44.74
CA GLY A 407 -46.04 -20.22 46.20
C GLY A 407 -45.31 -21.50 46.61
N GLY A 408 -44.05 -21.39 47.05
CA GLY A 408 -43.25 -22.53 47.51
C GLY A 408 -41.78 -22.48 47.07
N SER A 409 -40.78 -22.74 47.92
CA SER A 409 -40.42 -22.16 49.24
C SER A 409 -39.28 -23.00 49.85
N GLY A 410 -38.28 -22.35 50.46
CA GLY A 410 -37.16 -22.97 51.19
C GLY A 410 -35.95 -23.35 50.31
N GLY A 411 -34.71 -22.96 50.64
CA GLY A 411 -34.19 -22.10 51.72
C GLY A 411 -32.68 -22.35 51.94
N GLY A 412 -31.87 -21.45 52.51
CA GLY A 412 -32.09 -20.05 52.92
C GLY A 412 -30.86 -19.48 53.67
N GLY A 413 -30.62 -18.17 53.58
CA GLY A 413 -29.50 -17.45 54.24
C GLY A 413 -28.17 -17.45 53.44
N THR A 414 -27.32 -16.40 53.45
CA THR A 414 -27.35 -15.10 54.16
C THR A 414 -26.77 -13.95 53.31
N THR A 415 -27.20 -12.71 53.59
CA THR A 415 -26.86 -11.39 52.97
C THR A 415 -25.56 -10.75 53.51
N PRO A 416 -25.06 -9.55 53.07
CA PRO A 416 -25.57 -8.57 52.07
C PRO A 416 -24.51 -8.21 50.97
N PRO A 417 -24.39 -6.97 50.44
CA PRO A 417 -24.89 -6.60 49.12
C PRO A 417 -23.80 -6.40 48.05
N GLY A 418 -24.01 -6.96 46.86
CA GLY A 418 -23.21 -6.63 45.67
C GLY A 418 -23.77 -5.42 44.93
N THR A 419 -22.95 -4.36 44.77
CA THR A 419 -23.31 -3.21 43.92
C THR A 419 -23.31 -3.62 42.45
N GLY A 420 -24.49 -3.63 41.82
CA GLY A 420 -24.62 -3.94 40.40
C GLY A 420 -23.88 -2.92 39.54
N THR A 421 -22.83 -3.36 38.84
CA THR A 421 -22.09 -2.52 37.90
C THR A 421 -22.93 -2.25 36.67
N THR A 422 -23.23 -0.97 36.42
CA THR A 422 -23.80 -0.49 35.15
C THR A 422 -22.94 -0.98 33.98
N PRO A 423 -23.54 -1.42 32.85
CA PRO A 423 -22.78 -1.66 31.63
C PRO A 423 -21.97 -0.40 31.24
N PRO A 424 -20.71 -0.53 30.80
CA PRO A 424 -19.89 0.63 30.47
C PRO A 424 -20.48 1.39 29.29
N THR A 425 -20.56 2.72 29.41
CA THR A 425 -21.01 3.63 28.36
C THR A 425 -20.23 3.40 27.06
N PRO A 426 -20.87 3.41 25.87
CA PRO A 426 -20.17 3.23 24.60
C PRO A 426 -19.07 4.28 24.39
N THR A 427 -17.82 3.85 24.58
CA THR A 427 -16.63 4.67 24.39
C THR A 427 -16.36 4.90 22.90
N THR A 428 -16.10 6.14 22.50
CA THR A 428 -15.73 6.46 21.10
C THR A 428 -14.53 5.61 20.66
N PRO A 429 -14.62 4.88 19.53
CA PRO A 429 -13.52 4.05 19.05
C PRO A 429 -12.25 4.85 18.75
N LEU A 430 -11.09 4.21 18.95
CA LEU A 430 -9.82 4.73 18.45
C LEU A 430 -9.71 4.41 16.96
N THR A 431 -9.85 5.42 16.11
CA THR A 431 -9.64 5.27 14.66
C THR A 431 -8.16 5.17 14.33
N LEU A 432 -7.76 4.12 13.59
CA LEU A 432 -6.39 3.87 13.14
C LEU A 432 -6.34 3.48 11.64
N PRO A 433 -5.29 3.86 10.90
CA PRO A 433 -4.12 4.59 11.35
C PRO A 433 -4.39 6.09 11.56
N LEU A 434 -3.67 6.71 12.49
CA LEU A 434 -3.63 8.18 12.58
C LEU A 434 -2.63 8.69 11.54
N GLU A 435 -3.10 9.48 10.58
CA GLU A 435 -2.26 10.02 9.50
C GLU A 435 -1.75 11.43 9.83
N LEU A 436 -0.46 11.55 10.14
CA LEU A 436 0.21 12.83 10.35
C LEU A 436 0.96 13.22 9.08
N LEU A 437 0.18 13.59 8.05
CA LEU A 437 0.63 13.91 6.71
C LEU A 437 0.30 15.37 6.38
N GLY A 438 1.18 16.07 5.67
CA GLY A 438 0.96 17.46 5.28
C GLY A 438 1.88 17.92 4.15
N ALA A 439 1.91 19.24 3.92
CA ALA A 439 2.69 19.84 2.85
C ALA A 439 4.22 19.70 3.06
N GLY A 440 4.70 19.68 4.31
CA GLY A 440 6.10 19.39 4.65
C GLY A 440 6.90 20.53 5.28
N LEU A 441 6.35 21.74 5.39
CA LEU A 441 7.02 22.90 6.01
C LEU A 441 7.15 22.74 7.54
N PRO A 442 8.37 22.86 8.11
CA PRO A 442 8.59 22.93 9.56
C PRO A 442 7.88 24.10 10.26
N SER A 443 7.64 25.21 9.56
CA SER A 443 6.80 26.33 10.03
C SER A 443 5.32 25.97 10.23
N ALA A 444 4.83 24.89 9.62
CA ALA A 444 3.43 24.45 9.65
C ALA A 444 3.31 22.94 10.03
N PRO A 445 3.67 22.56 11.27
CA PRO A 445 3.64 21.16 11.71
C PRO A 445 2.21 20.62 11.83
N VAL A 446 2.02 19.34 11.49
CA VAL A 446 0.72 18.66 11.55
C VAL A 446 0.58 17.96 12.90
N ILE A 447 -0.54 18.17 13.59
CA ILE A 447 -0.86 17.54 14.89
C ILE A 447 -2.07 16.63 14.73
N ALA A 448 -2.08 15.48 15.41
CA ALA A 448 -3.23 14.60 15.52
C ALA A 448 -3.40 14.12 16.98
N THR A 449 -4.64 14.10 17.46
CA THR A 449 -5.01 13.65 18.81
C THR A 449 -5.62 12.25 18.77
N ALA A 450 -5.27 11.42 19.75
CA ALA A 450 -5.70 10.05 19.94
C ALA A 450 -6.38 9.88 21.31
N ASN A 451 -7.46 9.10 21.34
CA ASN A 451 -8.29 8.91 22.53
C ASN A 451 -8.14 7.47 23.06
N LEU A 452 -7.65 7.32 24.28
CA LEU A 452 -7.45 6.03 24.95
C LEU A 452 -8.25 6.00 26.25
N THR A 453 -9.25 5.12 26.37
CA THR A 453 -10.09 5.03 27.58
C THR A 453 -9.46 4.07 28.57
N LEU A 454 -9.22 4.50 29.81
CA LEU A 454 -8.68 3.67 30.89
C LEU A 454 -9.68 3.54 32.04
N ASP A 455 -9.73 2.38 32.70
CA ASP A 455 -10.37 2.25 34.02
C ASP A 455 -9.39 2.56 35.16
N ALA A 456 -9.88 2.58 36.41
CA ALA A 456 -9.08 2.91 37.59
C ALA A 456 -7.91 1.93 37.83
N ASN A 457 -8.07 0.65 37.50
CA ASN A 457 -7.00 -0.34 37.56
C ASN A 457 -5.99 -0.09 36.44
N GLY A 458 -6.48 0.23 35.23
CA GLY A 458 -5.67 0.64 34.08
C GLY A 458 -4.73 1.80 34.36
N ILE A 459 -5.17 2.83 35.10
CA ILE A 459 -4.30 3.94 35.53
C ILE A 459 -3.17 3.43 36.42
N SER A 460 -3.51 2.62 37.44
CA SER A 460 -2.53 2.15 38.43
C SER A 460 -1.52 1.16 37.85
N ALA A 461 -1.94 0.35 36.86
CA ALA A 461 -1.12 -0.63 36.18
C ALA A 461 -0.30 -0.05 35.00
N ALA A 462 -0.67 1.12 34.46
CA ALA A 462 0.00 1.73 33.32
C ALA A 462 1.49 1.97 33.58
N SER A 463 2.35 1.51 32.66
CA SER A 463 3.81 1.69 32.71
C SER A 463 4.39 2.30 31.44
N GLU A 464 3.79 2.05 30.28
CA GLU A 464 4.27 2.52 28.98
C GLU A 464 3.12 2.94 28.06
N LEU A 465 3.40 3.86 27.14
CA LEU A 465 2.64 4.06 25.92
C LEU A 465 3.36 3.33 24.78
N TRP A 466 2.83 2.19 24.37
CA TRP A 466 3.34 1.41 23.25
C TRP A 466 2.65 1.82 21.94
N MET A 467 3.41 1.82 20.84
CA MET A 467 2.87 2.09 19.52
C MET A 467 3.62 1.33 18.41
N ARG A 468 2.89 0.96 17.36
CA ARG A 468 3.45 0.54 16.07
C ARG A 468 3.33 1.72 15.12
N CYS A 469 4.45 2.31 14.72
CA CYS A 469 4.47 3.52 13.89
C CYS A 469 5.22 3.31 12.57
N HIS A 470 4.66 3.84 11.49
CA HIS A 470 5.17 3.76 10.13
C HIS A 470 5.75 5.12 9.70
N ARG A 471 7.04 5.11 9.37
CA ARG A 471 7.88 6.23 8.91
C ARG A 471 8.00 7.41 9.87
N CYS A 472 7.93 7.19 11.19
CA CYS A 472 8.22 8.21 12.23
C CYS A 472 9.67 8.69 12.30
N GLY A 473 10.59 7.99 11.66
CA GLY A 473 11.98 8.42 11.46
C GLY A 473 12.22 9.02 10.08
N PHE A 474 13.40 9.61 9.92
CA PHE A 474 13.97 9.90 8.61
C PHE A 474 14.90 8.74 8.22
N PHE A 475 14.65 8.15 7.05
CA PHE A 475 15.30 6.91 6.60
C PHE A 475 15.85 6.98 5.17
N GLY A 476 15.66 8.11 4.48
CA GLY A 476 16.21 8.38 3.16
C GLY A 476 17.57 9.10 3.24
N PRO A 477 18.25 9.29 2.11
CA PRO A 477 19.33 10.27 2.02
C PRO A 477 18.75 11.68 2.28
N PRO A 478 19.43 12.54 3.05
CA PRO A 478 18.96 13.91 3.28
C PRO A 478 18.96 14.75 2.00
N GLU A 479 18.21 15.85 2.05
CA GLU A 479 18.21 16.86 1.00
C GLU A 479 19.60 17.51 0.84
N TYR A 480 19.98 17.79 -0.41
CA TYR A 480 21.28 18.37 -0.79
C TYR A 480 21.15 19.66 -1.61
N GLU A 481 19.92 20.07 -1.94
CA GLU A 481 19.62 21.30 -2.68
C GLU A 481 19.25 22.44 -1.72
N ALA A 482 19.38 23.70 -2.17
CA ALA A 482 19.15 24.86 -1.31
C ALA A 482 17.69 24.94 -0.83
N THR A 483 17.50 24.90 0.50
CA THR A 483 16.18 24.87 1.14
C THR A 483 15.71 26.25 1.60
N ILE A 484 14.42 26.56 1.42
CA ILE A 484 13.82 27.86 1.82
C ILE A 484 13.52 27.97 3.32
N GLU A 485 13.39 26.84 4.02
CA GLU A 485 13.36 26.72 5.49
C GLU A 485 14.38 25.66 5.94
N THR A 486 14.84 25.72 7.19
CA THR A 486 15.74 24.69 7.76
C THR A 486 15.01 23.35 7.90
N PRO A 487 15.48 22.24 7.28
CA PRO A 487 14.83 20.94 7.40
C PRO A 487 14.71 20.43 8.84
N ALA A 488 13.63 19.70 9.11
CA ALA A 488 13.44 19.07 10.41
C ALA A 488 14.48 17.95 10.61
N ARG A 489 15.12 17.90 11.80
CA ARG A 489 16.07 16.84 12.18
C ARG A 489 15.42 15.67 12.91
N ILE A 490 14.28 15.94 13.54
CA ILE A 490 13.45 14.97 14.26
C ILE A 490 12.07 15.05 13.63
N LYS A 491 11.60 13.95 13.06
CA LYS A 491 10.39 13.94 12.24
C LYS A 491 9.10 13.96 13.05
N GLY A 492 9.08 13.20 14.15
CA GLY A 492 7.92 13.07 15.03
C GLY A 492 8.22 13.50 16.45
N SER A 493 7.23 14.12 17.09
CA SER A 493 7.16 14.27 18.54
C SER A 493 5.78 13.81 19.03
N LEU A 494 5.64 13.48 20.31
CA LEU A 494 4.35 13.17 20.93
C LEU A 494 4.24 13.79 22.32
N ARG A 495 3.03 13.84 22.88
CA ARG A 495 2.81 14.15 24.31
C ARG A 495 1.57 13.47 24.84
N VAL A 496 1.67 12.94 26.06
CA VAL A 496 0.54 12.38 26.79
C VAL A 496 -0.06 13.49 27.67
N LEU A 497 -1.24 13.95 27.28
CA LEU A 497 -2.03 14.94 28.01
C LEU A 497 -2.81 14.29 29.16
N GLY A 498 -3.19 13.01 29.00
CA GLY A 498 -4.04 12.31 29.95
C GLY A 498 -5.42 12.94 30.00
N GLY A 499 -5.93 13.27 31.19
CA GLY A 499 -7.18 14.02 31.35
C GLY A 499 -7.07 15.52 31.05
N THR A 500 -5.90 16.04 30.67
CA THR A 500 -5.72 17.47 30.35
C THR A 500 -6.42 17.81 29.03
N PRO A 501 -7.38 18.77 28.98
CA PRO A 501 -8.04 19.17 27.74
C PRO A 501 -7.06 19.73 26.71
N GLU A 502 -7.35 19.51 25.42
CA GLU A 502 -6.45 19.91 24.32
C GLU A 502 -6.14 21.42 24.29
N ALA A 503 -7.10 22.28 24.68
CA ALA A 503 -6.89 23.72 24.82
C ALA A 503 -5.73 24.08 25.79
N ASN A 504 -5.51 23.26 26.82
CA ASN A 504 -4.45 23.46 27.82
C ASN A 504 -3.14 22.76 27.43
N ALA A 505 -3.11 22.02 26.31
CA ALA A 505 -1.98 21.18 25.92
C ALA A 505 -0.67 21.95 25.72
N ALA A 506 -0.74 23.25 25.43
CA ALA A 506 0.44 24.14 25.34
C ALA A 506 1.33 24.12 26.61
N SER A 507 0.75 23.83 27.78
CA SER A 507 1.48 23.67 29.05
C SER A 507 2.30 22.37 29.15
N ILE A 508 2.05 21.39 28.27
CA ILE A 508 2.69 20.07 28.31
C ILE A 508 3.71 19.98 27.16
N PRO A 509 5.01 19.77 27.47
CA PRO A 509 6.07 19.77 26.46
C PRO A 509 5.93 18.59 25.51
N TRP A 510 6.47 18.77 24.30
CA TRP A 510 6.62 17.69 23.32
C TRP A 510 7.81 16.81 23.69
N ILE A 511 7.59 15.50 23.65
CA ILE A 511 8.63 14.47 23.74
C ILE A 511 8.96 14.06 22.31
N ASP A 512 10.17 14.36 21.86
CA ASP A 512 10.64 13.97 20.54
C ASP A 512 10.74 12.44 20.40
N ILE A 513 10.41 11.89 19.23
CA ILE A 513 10.45 10.44 18.96
C ILE A 513 11.85 10.09 18.44
N THR A 514 12.70 9.55 19.31
CA THR A 514 14.11 9.28 19.04
C THR A 514 14.57 8.00 19.75
N ASP A 515 15.69 7.43 19.30
CA ASP A 515 16.32 6.25 19.93
C ASP A 515 16.81 6.50 21.38
N ALA A 516 16.77 7.75 21.87
CA ALA A 516 17.09 8.13 23.24
C ALA A 516 15.86 8.40 24.13
N THR A 517 14.65 8.47 23.55
CA THR A 517 13.40 8.84 24.24
C THR A 517 12.34 7.74 24.20
N VAL A 518 12.41 6.81 23.25
CA VAL A 518 11.59 5.60 23.22
C VAL A 518 12.45 4.35 23.27
N THR A 519 11.96 3.30 23.91
CA THR A 519 12.53 1.96 23.84
C THR A 519 12.01 1.28 22.58
N LEU A 520 12.88 1.01 21.61
CA LEU A 520 12.53 0.21 20.44
C LEU A 520 12.47 -1.28 20.77
N ALA A 521 11.58 -2.00 20.09
CA ALA A 521 11.63 -3.46 20.07
C ALA A 521 12.95 -3.95 19.44
N ASP A 522 13.36 -5.17 19.81
CA ASP A 522 14.73 -5.62 19.62
C ASP A 522 15.16 -5.79 18.16
N ALA A 523 14.24 -6.18 17.27
CA ALA A 523 14.52 -6.30 15.83
C ALA A 523 14.73 -4.91 15.18
N GLU A 524 13.92 -3.93 15.54
CA GLU A 524 14.02 -2.54 15.12
C GLU A 524 15.34 -1.91 15.61
N ARG A 525 15.73 -2.19 16.85
CA ARG A 525 16.95 -1.70 17.49
C ARG A 525 18.22 -2.21 16.78
N VAL A 526 18.32 -3.51 16.50
CA VAL A 526 19.51 -4.08 15.81
C VAL A 526 19.62 -3.65 14.34
N GLN A 527 18.50 -3.27 13.71
CA GLN A 527 18.48 -2.72 12.35
C GLN A 527 18.76 -1.20 12.28
N GLY A 528 19.30 -0.61 13.35
CA GLY A 528 19.82 0.77 13.36
C GLY A 528 18.83 1.87 13.78
N GLY A 529 17.66 1.51 14.29
CA GLY A 529 16.74 2.42 14.97
C GLY A 529 16.03 3.46 14.09
N LEU A 530 15.47 4.49 14.75
CA LEU A 530 14.58 5.51 14.17
C LEU A 530 15.30 6.48 13.23
N GLN A 531 16.49 6.97 13.62
CA GLN A 531 17.13 8.08 12.90
C GLN A 531 18.04 7.66 11.75
N ARG A 532 18.42 6.38 11.71
CA ARG A 532 19.40 5.87 10.74
C ARG A 532 19.10 4.45 10.24
N GLY A 533 18.12 3.76 10.81
CA GLY A 533 17.93 2.34 10.61
C GLY A 533 17.27 1.97 9.28
N GLY A 534 16.95 0.69 9.17
CA GLY A 534 16.33 0.10 7.99
C GLY A 534 14.81 -0.03 8.03
N LEU A 535 14.24 -0.32 9.20
CA LEU A 535 12.84 -0.70 9.32
C LEU A 535 11.93 0.53 9.30
N TYR A 536 11.06 0.62 8.30
CA TYR A 536 10.16 1.78 8.15
C TYR A 536 8.96 1.70 9.07
N THR A 537 8.49 0.50 9.43
CA THR A 537 7.45 0.33 10.45
C THR A 537 8.07 -0.27 11.71
N VAL A 538 8.02 0.47 12.82
CA VAL A 538 8.73 0.14 14.07
C VAL A 538 7.75 0.03 15.24
N ARG A 539 7.98 -0.97 16.10
CA ARG A 539 7.32 -1.10 17.42
C ARG A 539 8.19 -0.39 18.46
N MET A 540 7.59 0.47 19.28
CA MET A 540 8.28 1.23 20.32
C MET A 540 7.41 1.44 21.56
N SER A 541 8.06 1.66 22.70
CA SER A 541 7.44 2.06 23.96
C SER A 541 8.01 3.39 24.44
N LEU A 542 7.15 4.33 24.83
CA LEU A 542 7.52 5.45 25.68
C LEU A 542 7.23 5.07 27.15
N PRO A 543 8.25 4.94 28.03
CA PRO A 543 8.02 4.76 29.45
C PRO A 543 7.26 5.95 30.05
N LEU A 544 6.23 5.67 30.86
CA LEU A 544 5.44 6.71 31.52
C LEU A 544 6.07 7.06 32.86
N ASP A 545 6.74 8.21 32.91
CA ASP A 545 7.32 8.76 34.14
C ASP A 545 6.23 9.16 35.15
N THR A 546 6.63 9.42 36.40
CA THR A 546 5.70 9.84 37.48
C THR A 546 4.87 11.07 37.08
N THR A 547 5.47 12.05 36.40
CA THR A 547 4.80 13.27 35.96
C THR A 547 3.72 12.98 34.92
N THR A 548 3.96 12.03 34.02
CA THR A 548 3.02 11.63 32.98
C THR A 548 1.93 10.70 33.51
N LYS A 549 2.25 9.75 34.40
CA LYS A 549 1.25 8.93 35.09
C LYS A 549 0.29 9.79 35.91
N ALA A 550 0.78 10.83 36.58
CA ALA A 550 -0.05 11.77 37.35
C ALA A 550 -1.04 12.59 36.50
N ARG A 551 -0.93 12.59 35.16
CA ARG A 551 -1.91 13.19 34.26
C ARG A 551 -3.00 12.21 33.80
N LEU A 552 -2.82 10.90 34.01
CA LEU A 552 -3.80 9.89 33.58
C LEU A 552 -5.06 9.93 34.46
N VAL A 553 -6.22 9.72 33.84
CA VAL A 553 -7.54 9.74 34.49
C VAL A 553 -8.36 8.50 34.15
N ALA A 554 -9.39 8.23 34.95
CA ALA A 554 -10.41 7.23 34.61
C ALA A 554 -11.33 7.84 33.55
N GLY A 555 -11.58 7.10 32.47
CA GLY A 555 -12.21 7.62 31.25
C GLY A 555 -11.17 7.95 30.17
N VAL A 556 -11.48 8.95 29.34
CA VAL A 556 -10.70 9.27 28.14
C VAL A 556 -9.40 9.99 28.49
N ASN A 557 -8.29 9.45 27.99
CA ASN A 557 -6.97 10.04 28.05
C ASN A 557 -6.53 10.46 26.65
N LEU A 558 -6.12 11.72 26.50
CA LEU A 558 -5.65 12.29 25.23
C LEU A 558 -4.14 12.08 25.07
N VAL A 559 -3.74 11.62 23.90
CA VAL A 559 -2.34 11.55 23.44
C VAL A 559 -2.24 12.30 22.13
N GLN A 560 -1.34 13.28 22.04
CA GLN A 560 -1.09 14.00 20.79
C GLN A 560 0.20 13.53 20.12
N PHE A 561 0.18 13.49 18.81
CA PHE A 561 1.31 13.27 17.94
C PHE A 561 1.51 14.52 17.07
N ARG A 562 2.76 14.79 16.67
CA ARG A 562 3.14 15.91 15.82
C ARG A 562 4.13 15.44 14.74
N PHE A 563 3.86 15.79 13.49
CA PHE A 563 4.83 15.79 12.40
C PHE A 563 5.48 17.17 12.33
N ASN A 564 6.79 17.21 12.57
CA ASN A 564 7.55 18.42 12.85
C ASN A 564 7.98 19.20 11.60
N GLY A 565 7.70 18.68 10.40
CA GLY A 565 8.26 19.15 9.14
C GLY A 565 9.10 18.08 8.44
N SER A 566 9.47 18.34 7.19
CA SER A 566 10.14 17.39 6.30
C SER A 566 11.66 17.44 6.40
N ASP A 567 12.29 16.35 5.93
CA ASP A 567 13.69 16.19 5.57
C ASP A 567 14.00 16.60 4.11
N GLY A 568 12.98 16.95 3.32
CA GLY A 568 13.05 17.16 1.87
C GLY A 568 12.58 15.95 1.03
N GLU A 569 12.35 14.80 1.69
CA GLU A 569 11.93 13.55 1.04
C GLU A 569 10.55 13.07 1.49
N SER A 570 10.23 13.25 2.78
CA SER A 570 9.08 12.63 3.42
C SER A 570 8.14 13.65 4.05
N ASN A 571 6.85 13.52 3.73
CA ASN A 571 5.81 14.53 4.01
C ASN A 571 4.85 14.11 5.16
N GLY A 572 5.30 13.19 6.02
CA GLY A 572 4.56 12.75 7.19
C GLY A 572 4.88 11.33 7.67
N TYR A 573 4.11 10.86 8.65
CA TYR A 573 4.16 9.50 9.21
C TYR A 573 2.77 9.02 9.66
N ARG A 574 2.64 7.74 10.07
CA ARG A 574 1.37 7.15 10.50
C ARG A 574 1.49 6.29 11.76
N ILE A 575 0.63 6.51 12.77
CA ILE A 575 0.48 5.57 13.89
C ILE A 575 -0.45 4.45 13.43
N ILE A 576 0.03 3.21 13.39
CA ILE A 576 -0.69 2.02 12.91
C ILE A 576 -1.38 1.28 14.05
N ASP A 577 -0.78 1.33 15.24
CA ASP A 577 -1.32 0.76 16.48
C ASP A 577 -0.84 1.57 17.70
N LEU A 578 -1.65 1.65 18.75
CA LEU A 578 -1.41 2.53 19.90
C LEU A 578 -2.12 1.99 21.16
N GLN A 579 -1.37 1.78 22.23
CA GLN A 579 -1.83 1.10 23.45
C GLN A 579 -1.15 1.70 24.68
N VAL A 580 -1.90 2.01 25.75
CA VAL A 580 -1.30 2.10 27.09
C VAL A 580 -1.17 0.68 27.61
N ARG A 581 -0.01 0.29 28.13
CA ARG A 581 0.26 -1.07 28.63
C ARG A 581 0.75 -1.09 30.07
N ASN A 582 0.56 -2.24 30.71
CA ASN A 582 1.21 -2.58 31.99
C ASN A 582 2.62 -3.17 31.77
N ALA A 583 3.33 -3.43 32.87
CA ALA A 583 4.68 -3.97 32.87
C ALA A 583 4.79 -5.41 32.30
N GLN A 584 3.65 -6.06 32.03
CA GLN A 584 3.54 -7.37 31.39
C GLN A 584 3.18 -7.26 29.88
N GLY A 585 3.07 -6.05 29.34
CA GLY A 585 2.78 -5.80 27.93
C GLY A 585 1.29 -5.92 27.54
N ALA A 586 0.38 -6.11 28.50
CA ALA A 586 -1.06 -6.17 28.21
C ALA A 586 -1.63 -4.76 28.01
N SER A 587 -2.46 -4.57 26.98
CA SER A 587 -3.18 -3.32 26.74
C SER A 587 -4.20 -3.05 27.84
N LEU A 588 -4.25 -1.81 28.30
CA LEU A 588 -5.15 -1.30 29.35
C LEU A 588 -6.25 -0.38 28.80
N ALA A 589 -6.22 -0.10 27.49
CA ALA A 589 -7.24 0.70 26.82
C ALA A 589 -8.51 -0.13 26.58
N THR A 590 -9.66 0.37 27.03
CA THR A 590 -10.96 -0.33 26.99
C THR A 590 -11.81 0.03 25.77
N ASN A 591 -11.47 1.11 25.05
CA ASN A 591 -12.21 1.53 23.86
C ASN A 591 -11.81 0.71 22.61
N ALA A 592 -12.80 0.35 21.80
CA ALA A 592 -12.61 -0.43 20.59
C ALA A 592 -11.70 0.28 19.58
N VAL A 593 -10.89 -0.49 18.82
CA VAL A 593 -10.12 0.05 17.70
C VAL A 593 -10.93 -0.08 16.41
N GLN A 594 -11.19 1.05 15.76
CA GLN A 594 -11.77 1.09 14.42
C GLN A 594 -10.64 1.25 13.40
N ARG A 595 -10.43 0.24 12.54
CA ARG A 595 -9.45 0.36 11.45
C ARG A 595 -10.10 0.99 10.21
N ALA A 596 -9.40 1.93 9.59
CA ALA A 596 -9.88 2.66 8.41
C ALA A 596 -9.95 1.73 7.19
N ASP A 597 -11.11 1.69 6.54
CA ASP A 597 -11.31 0.87 5.35
C ASP A 597 -10.84 1.58 4.08
N ILE A 598 -9.59 1.30 3.69
CA ILE A 598 -9.00 1.81 2.45
C ILE A 598 -9.66 1.18 1.20
N GLN A 599 -10.37 0.05 1.31
CA GLN A 599 -11.13 -0.48 0.18
C GLN A 599 -12.41 0.33 -0.06
N ALA A 600 -13.09 0.81 1.00
CA ALA A 600 -14.19 1.76 0.87
C ALA A 600 -13.75 3.06 0.17
N GLU A 601 -12.57 3.60 0.50
CA GLU A 601 -12.00 4.75 -0.23
C GLU A 601 -11.76 4.45 -1.72
N LYS A 602 -11.26 3.26 -2.05
CA LYS A 602 -11.03 2.83 -3.44
C LYS A 602 -12.32 2.59 -4.23
N LEU A 603 -13.44 2.33 -3.56
CA LEU A 603 -14.76 2.15 -4.18
C LEU A 603 -15.44 3.50 -4.45
N ALA A 604 -15.36 4.44 -3.51
CA ALA A 604 -16.02 5.74 -3.59
C ALA A 604 -15.55 6.62 -4.78
N GLY A 605 -14.31 6.43 -5.27
CA GLY A 605 -13.73 7.23 -6.35
C GLY A 605 -13.82 6.63 -7.76
N ARG A 606 -14.75 5.69 -8.03
CA ARG A 606 -14.75 4.90 -9.29
C ARG A 606 -15.63 5.45 -10.43
N THR A 607 -16.38 6.53 -10.23
CA THR A 607 -17.20 7.15 -11.28
C THR A 607 -16.35 8.08 -12.15
N LEU A 608 -16.57 8.09 -13.47
CA LEU A 608 -15.89 9.00 -14.41
C LEU A 608 -16.46 10.43 -14.28
N THR A 609 -15.88 11.24 -13.40
CA THR A 609 -16.19 12.68 -13.27
C THR A 609 -15.18 13.53 -14.05
N ALA A 610 -15.45 14.84 -14.20
CA ALA A 610 -14.49 15.77 -14.80
C ALA A 610 -13.14 15.80 -14.04
N ASP A 611 -13.17 15.55 -12.73
CA ASP A 611 -11.98 15.46 -11.87
C ASP A 611 -11.07 14.28 -12.21
N VAL A 612 -11.60 13.18 -12.77
CA VAL A 612 -10.80 12.04 -13.25
C VAL A 612 -9.97 12.44 -14.46
N THR A 613 -10.56 13.15 -15.44
CA THR A 613 -9.85 13.62 -16.64
C THR A 613 -8.81 14.70 -16.31
N ALA A 614 -9.14 15.60 -15.37
CA ALA A 614 -8.18 16.55 -14.84
C ALA A 614 -7.03 15.84 -14.10
N GLY A 615 -7.35 14.84 -13.27
CA GLY A 615 -6.39 14.01 -12.55
C GLY A 615 -5.46 13.21 -13.46
N GLU A 616 -5.97 12.65 -14.56
CA GLU A 616 -5.14 11.96 -15.57
C GLU A 616 -4.14 12.91 -16.22
N THR A 617 -4.61 14.11 -16.56
CA THR A 617 -3.78 15.16 -17.16
C THR A 617 -2.65 15.55 -16.19
N LEU A 618 -2.99 15.85 -14.93
CA LEU A 618 -2.04 16.21 -13.88
C LEU A 618 -1.05 15.07 -13.55
N TRP A 619 -1.51 13.81 -13.53
CA TRP A 619 -0.67 12.64 -13.27
C TRP A 619 0.46 12.49 -14.29
N LYS A 620 0.17 12.83 -15.56
CA LYS A 620 1.06 12.66 -16.71
C LYS A 620 1.80 13.95 -17.11
N GLN A 621 1.49 15.08 -16.49
CA GLN A 621 2.07 16.38 -16.83
C GLN A 621 3.50 16.55 -16.31
N GLN A 622 4.44 16.78 -17.24
CA GLN A 622 5.83 17.17 -16.95
C GLN A 622 5.94 18.67 -16.64
N ASP A 623 7.08 19.09 -16.08
CA ASP A 623 7.43 20.50 -15.78
C ASP A 623 6.46 21.25 -14.84
N LYS A 624 5.58 20.52 -14.15
CA LYS A 624 4.46 21.02 -13.33
C LYS A 624 4.68 20.88 -11.81
N LEU A 625 5.61 20.02 -11.40
CA LEU A 625 5.83 19.66 -10.00
C LEU A 625 7.06 20.38 -9.42
N LEU A 626 7.07 20.57 -8.09
CA LEU A 626 8.26 20.95 -7.32
C LEU A 626 8.96 19.72 -6.74
N LYS A 627 10.27 19.83 -6.49
CA LYS A 627 11.05 18.80 -5.77
C LYS A 627 10.48 18.53 -4.37
N SER A 628 10.25 19.58 -3.57
CA SER A 628 9.54 19.54 -2.29
C SER A 628 9.06 20.95 -1.89
N THR A 629 8.29 21.12 -0.82
CA THR A 629 8.00 22.47 -0.28
C THR A 629 9.22 23.14 0.34
N LEU A 630 10.25 22.38 0.71
CA LEU A 630 11.52 22.90 1.22
C LEU A 630 12.44 23.33 0.07
N VAL A 631 12.46 22.58 -1.03
CA VAL A 631 13.24 22.88 -2.24
C VAL A 631 12.27 23.31 -3.34
N ASN A 632 11.99 24.62 -3.37
CA ASN A 632 11.11 25.27 -4.34
C ASN A 632 11.77 25.39 -5.74
N ARG A 633 12.15 24.24 -6.30
CA ARG A 633 12.68 24.08 -7.65
C ARG A 633 11.74 23.18 -8.45
N PRO A 634 11.34 23.56 -9.68
CA PRO A 634 10.63 22.67 -10.59
C PRO A 634 11.41 21.40 -10.92
N ILE A 635 10.69 20.30 -11.10
CA ILE A 635 11.20 19.03 -11.64
C ILE A 635 10.55 18.74 -12.99
N HIS A 636 11.29 18.06 -13.87
CA HIS A 636 10.83 17.65 -15.20
C HIS A 636 9.95 16.39 -15.12
N ALA A 637 10.13 15.57 -14.09
CA ALA A 637 9.31 14.39 -13.84
C ALA A 637 7.83 14.71 -13.60
N ALA A 638 6.96 13.90 -14.20
CA ALA A 638 5.54 13.80 -13.85
C ALA A 638 5.34 12.75 -12.74
N CYS A 639 4.17 12.71 -12.12
CA CYS A 639 3.85 11.64 -11.14
C CYS A 639 4.00 10.25 -11.78
N ALA A 640 3.49 10.10 -13.01
CA ALA A 640 3.61 8.92 -13.88
C ALA A 640 5.04 8.60 -14.38
N SER A 641 6.06 9.34 -13.92
CA SER A 641 7.49 9.06 -14.19
C SER A 641 8.15 8.30 -13.03
N CYS A 642 7.71 8.53 -11.79
CA CYS A 642 8.21 7.88 -10.58
C CYS A 642 7.30 6.73 -10.12
N HIS A 643 6.00 6.84 -10.36
CA HIS A 643 4.98 5.83 -10.09
C HIS A 643 4.55 5.14 -11.40
N ALA A 644 3.68 4.13 -11.31
CA ALA A 644 3.16 3.46 -12.51
C ALA A 644 2.41 4.44 -13.43
N SER A 645 2.43 4.20 -14.76
CA SER A 645 1.84 5.10 -15.75
C SER A 645 0.31 5.33 -15.62
N ASP A 646 -0.37 4.49 -14.83
CA ASP A 646 -1.79 4.56 -14.45
C ASP A 646 -2.03 4.70 -12.93
N GLY A 647 -0.96 4.84 -12.12
CA GLY A 647 -1.04 4.94 -10.66
C GLY A 647 -1.45 3.64 -9.95
N ARG A 648 -1.37 2.47 -10.61
CA ARG A 648 -1.82 1.20 -10.02
C ARG A 648 -1.14 0.82 -8.71
N ASP A 649 0.12 1.22 -8.54
CA ASP A 649 0.89 0.99 -7.33
C ASP A 649 0.26 1.68 -6.12
N LEU A 650 -0.21 2.92 -6.25
CA LEU A 650 -0.82 3.66 -5.14
C LEU A 650 -2.15 3.06 -4.66
N GLN A 651 -2.89 2.33 -5.52
CA GLN A 651 -4.01 1.50 -5.04
C GLN A 651 -3.56 0.16 -4.47
N TYR A 652 -2.62 -0.55 -5.10
CA TYR A 652 -2.13 -1.85 -4.63
C TYR A 652 -1.55 -1.76 -3.20
N PHE A 653 -0.75 -0.73 -2.92
CA PHE A 653 -0.11 -0.52 -1.63
C PHE A 653 -0.96 0.26 -0.61
N ASN A 654 -2.29 0.34 -0.81
CA ASN A 654 -3.25 0.94 0.11
C ASN A 654 -2.91 2.38 0.57
N TYR A 655 -2.49 3.26 -0.36
CA TYR A 655 -2.41 4.69 -0.04
C TYR A 655 -3.82 5.26 0.09
N SER A 656 -4.07 6.04 1.15
CA SER A 656 -5.32 6.78 1.36
C SER A 656 -5.43 7.94 0.36
N ASN A 657 -6.66 8.42 0.15
CA ASN A 657 -6.94 9.63 -0.63
C ASN A 657 -6.19 10.83 -0.03
N ASN A 658 -6.16 10.91 1.31
CA ASN A 658 -5.40 11.93 2.04
C ASN A 658 -3.88 11.84 1.77
N ALA A 659 -3.29 10.64 1.80
CA ALA A 659 -1.86 10.47 1.52
C ALA A 659 -1.48 10.91 0.10
N ILE A 660 -2.33 10.61 -0.88
CA ILE A 660 -2.17 11.09 -2.27
C ILE A 660 -2.24 12.63 -2.28
N VAL A 661 -3.31 13.22 -1.73
CA VAL A 661 -3.53 14.68 -1.69
C VAL A 661 -2.37 15.43 -1.01
N GLN A 662 -1.92 15.00 0.16
CA GLN A 662 -0.81 15.66 0.84
C GLN A 662 0.53 15.47 0.11
N ARG A 663 0.71 14.38 -0.65
CA ARG A 663 1.90 14.19 -1.49
C ARG A 663 1.88 15.07 -2.73
N SER A 664 0.71 15.28 -3.36
CA SER A 664 0.53 16.29 -4.41
C SER A 664 0.88 17.69 -3.89
N ARG A 665 0.41 18.06 -2.70
CA ARG A 665 0.74 19.35 -2.06
C ARG A 665 2.22 19.50 -1.71
N PHE A 666 2.87 18.42 -1.27
CA PHE A 666 4.33 18.39 -1.06
C PHE A 666 5.12 18.69 -2.35
N HIS A 667 4.58 18.29 -3.51
CA HIS A 667 5.12 18.60 -4.84
C HIS A 667 4.55 19.88 -5.47
N GLY A 668 4.00 20.80 -4.67
CA GLY A 668 3.59 22.15 -5.09
C GLY A 668 2.20 22.27 -5.73
N LEU A 669 1.42 21.19 -5.79
CA LEU A 669 0.05 21.23 -6.31
C LEU A 669 -0.95 21.75 -5.25
N SER A 670 -2.09 22.28 -5.70
CA SER A 670 -3.21 22.60 -4.83
C SER A 670 -3.88 21.34 -4.26
N GLU A 671 -4.67 21.50 -3.20
CA GLU A 671 -5.46 20.39 -2.65
C GLU A 671 -6.48 19.86 -3.67
N THR A 672 -7.07 20.72 -4.49
CA THR A 672 -7.99 20.35 -5.57
C THR A 672 -7.31 19.48 -6.62
N GLU A 673 -6.14 19.89 -7.12
CA GLU A 673 -5.33 19.09 -8.06
C GLU A 673 -4.93 17.74 -7.45
N GLY A 674 -4.60 17.70 -6.15
CA GLY A 674 -4.36 16.44 -5.42
C GLY A 674 -5.60 15.54 -5.31
N ARG A 675 -6.79 16.12 -5.09
CA ARG A 675 -8.07 15.40 -5.06
C ARG A 675 -8.42 14.84 -6.44
N GLN A 676 -8.14 15.60 -7.50
CA GLN A 676 -8.29 15.17 -8.90
C GLN A 676 -7.37 14.00 -9.24
N ILE A 677 -6.06 14.10 -8.90
CA ILE A 677 -5.13 12.98 -9.02
C ILE A 677 -5.63 11.75 -8.24
N SER A 678 -6.14 11.93 -7.02
CA SER A 678 -6.70 10.83 -6.22
C SER A 678 -7.93 10.20 -6.90
N ALA A 679 -8.82 11.00 -7.51
CA ALA A 679 -9.97 10.50 -8.26
C ALA A 679 -9.53 9.71 -9.49
N TYR A 680 -8.57 10.21 -10.27
CA TYR A 680 -7.97 9.48 -11.39
C TYR A 680 -7.40 8.14 -10.95
N ILE A 681 -6.57 8.12 -9.90
CA ILE A 681 -5.95 6.89 -9.38
C ILE A 681 -7.04 5.89 -8.97
N ARG A 682 -8.14 6.32 -8.34
CA ARG A 682 -9.26 5.43 -7.96
C ARG A 682 -10.02 4.90 -9.17
N TYR A 683 -10.26 5.73 -10.19
CA TYR A 683 -10.95 5.38 -11.41
C TYR A 683 -10.16 4.39 -12.29
N ALA A 684 -8.86 4.61 -12.48
CA ALA A 684 -8.04 3.95 -13.52
C ALA A 684 -8.03 2.41 -13.47
N LEU A 685 -8.41 1.81 -12.33
CA LEU A 685 -8.18 0.40 -12.02
C LEU A 685 -9.47 -0.43 -11.85
N GLN A 686 -10.60 0.00 -12.45
CA GLN A 686 -11.82 -0.82 -12.50
C GLN A 686 -11.57 -2.23 -13.05
N ASN A 687 -10.59 -2.39 -13.96
CA ASN A 687 -10.32 -3.61 -14.72
C ASN A 687 -8.88 -4.12 -14.58
N LEU A 688 -8.31 -4.13 -13.37
CA LEU A 688 -6.99 -4.77 -13.16
C LEU A 688 -7.09 -6.31 -13.21
N PRO A 689 -6.28 -6.99 -14.04
CA PRO A 689 -6.28 -8.44 -14.13
C PRO A 689 -5.56 -9.08 -12.93
N HIS A 690 -6.34 -9.59 -11.98
CA HIS A 690 -5.83 -10.39 -10.87
C HIS A 690 -5.41 -11.79 -11.34
N VAL A 691 -4.11 -12.10 -11.21
CA VAL A 691 -3.59 -13.46 -11.47
C VAL A 691 -3.87 -14.33 -10.23
N ALA A 692 -4.84 -15.24 -10.34
CA ALA A 692 -5.30 -16.10 -9.23
C ALA A 692 -4.26 -17.11 -8.69
N GLN A 693 -3.05 -17.14 -9.24
CA GLN A 693 -1.91 -17.92 -8.75
C GLN A 693 -0.68 -17.05 -8.42
N ALA A 694 -0.87 -15.74 -8.25
CA ALA A 694 0.16 -14.69 -8.15
C ALA A 694 1.53 -15.16 -7.65
N ALA A 695 2.55 -14.99 -8.51
CA ALA A 695 3.93 -14.95 -8.07
C ALA A 695 4.12 -13.77 -7.10
N PRO A 696 5.24 -13.68 -6.32
CA PRO A 696 5.31 -12.77 -5.17
C PRO A 696 5.28 -11.24 -5.39
N TRP A 697 4.80 -10.78 -6.54
CA TRP A 697 5.03 -9.46 -7.11
C TRP A 697 3.85 -8.78 -7.83
N ASN A 698 2.65 -9.41 -7.87
CA ASN A 698 1.40 -8.77 -8.32
C ASN A 698 0.33 -8.72 -7.21
N PRO A 699 0.41 -7.76 -6.26
CA PRO A 699 1.51 -6.82 -6.03
C PRO A 699 2.67 -7.45 -5.22
N PRO A 700 3.83 -6.77 -5.11
CA PRO A 700 4.90 -7.14 -4.18
C PRO A 700 4.35 -7.20 -2.75
N TYR A 701 4.52 -8.34 -2.08
CA TYR A 701 3.92 -8.61 -0.77
C TYR A 701 4.93 -8.90 0.34
N GLN A 702 4.46 -8.89 1.59
CA GLN A 702 5.15 -9.45 2.75
C GLN A 702 4.84 -10.96 2.87
N PRO A 703 5.80 -11.88 2.67
CA PRO A 703 5.54 -13.32 2.81
C PRO A 703 5.37 -13.72 4.27
N GLY A 704 4.53 -14.73 4.53
CA GLY A 704 4.38 -15.33 5.85
C GLY A 704 3.16 -16.24 5.98
N PRO A 705 2.90 -16.82 7.18
CA PRO A 705 1.87 -17.86 7.35
C PRO A 705 0.44 -17.30 7.31
N GLY A 706 -0.45 -18.01 6.62
CA GLY A 706 -1.87 -17.67 6.49
C GLY A 706 -2.18 -16.56 5.49
N MET A 707 -1.21 -16.13 4.67
CA MET A 707 -1.42 -15.08 3.68
C MET A 707 -2.42 -15.49 2.61
N ASP A 708 -2.42 -16.75 2.15
CA ASP A 708 -3.39 -17.26 1.17
C ASP A 708 -4.84 -17.26 1.68
N SER A 709 -5.06 -17.04 2.98
CA SER A 709 -6.40 -16.92 3.59
C SER A 709 -6.91 -15.47 3.69
N ARG A 710 -6.06 -14.47 3.41
CA ARG A 710 -6.40 -13.04 3.45
C ARG A 710 -6.71 -12.50 2.06
N PRO A 711 -7.50 -11.41 1.92
CA PRO A 711 -7.65 -10.69 0.66
C PRO A 711 -6.29 -10.19 0.13
N ILE A 712 -6.04 -10.31 -1.18
CA ILE A 712 -4.77 -9.92 -1.82
C ILE A 712 -4.38 -8.45 -1.57
N GLN A 713 -5.36 -7.59 -1.29
CA GLN A 713 -5.17 -6.19 -0.94
C GLN A 713 -4.48 -6.02 0.42
N GLU A 714 -4.52 -6.99 1.32
CA GLU A 714 -3.78 -6.96 2.60
C GLU A 714 -2.32 -7.41 2.46
N TRP A 715 -1.94 -8.02 1.33
CA TRP A 715 -0.64 -8.68 1.20
C TRP A 715 0.52 -7.70 1.00
N ALA A 716 0.24 -6.53 0.43
CA ALA A 716 1.20 -5.56 -0.08
C ALA A 716 2.41 -5.29 0.86
N ALA A 717 3.61 -5.11 0.28
CA ALA A 717 4.85 -4.94 1.03
C ALA A 717 4.77 -3.73 2.00
N GLY A 718 5.12 -3.98 3.27
CA GLY A 718 4.92 -3.05 4.38
C GLY A 718 3.54 -3.08 5.05
N ALA A 719 2.53 -3.75 4.48
CA ALA A 719 1.19 -3.91 5.06
C ALA A 719 0.99 -5.24 5.79
N GLY A 720 1.51 -6.35 5.26
CA GLY A 720 1.37 -7.70 5.85
C GLY A 720 2.22 -7.99 7.10
N LEU A 721 2.53 -6.99 7.93
CA LEU A 721 3.49 -7.10 9.04
C LEU A 721 3.15 -8.18 10.08
N ASP A 722 1.87 -8.50 10.25
CA ASP A 722 1.40 -9.53 11.19
C ASP A 722 1.77 -10.97 10.72
N ALA A 723 2.34 -11.11 9.51
CA ALA A 723 2.88 -12.37 8.98
C ALA A 723 4.41 -12.52 9.18
N VAL A 724 5.08 -11.48 9.69
CA VAL A 724 6.49 -11.53 10.10
C VAL A 724 6.60 -12.34 11.39
N VAL A 725 7.46 -13.35 11.42
CA VAL A 725 7.59 -14.24 12.59
C VAL A 725 8.53 -13.65 13.65
N GLU A 726 8.05 -13.53 14.88
CA GLU A 726 8.76 -12.83 15.97
C GLU A 726 9.79 -13.70 16.70
N SER A 727 9.77 -15.03 16.53
CA SER A 727 10.65 -15.97 17.25
C SER A 727 11.10 -17.18 16.42
N PRO A 728 12.28 -17.76 16.73
CA PRO A 728 12.77 -19.01 16.11
C PRO A 728 11.78 -20.18 16.20
N ALA A 729 11.08 -20.33 17.32
CA ALA A 729 10.08 -21.36 17.50
C ALA A 729 8.90 -21.20 16.52
N GLN A 730 8.39 -19.97 16.35
CA GLN A 730 7.34 -19.64 15.37
C GLN A 730 7.82 -19.84 13.93
N ALA A 731 9.04 -19.40 13.60
CA ALA A 731 9.63 -19.59 12.27
C ALA A 731 9.73 -21.07 11.87
N VAL A 732 10.06 -21.95 12.82
CA VAL A 732 10.09 -23.40 12.64
C VAL A 732 8.67 -24.00 12.61
N LYS A 733 7.75 -23.58 13.48
CA LYS A 733 6.34 -24.00 13.44
C LYS A 733 5.72 -23.76 12.06
N ALA A 734 5.90 -22.57 11.50
CA ALA A 734 5.44 -22.22 10.17
C ALA A 734 6.06 -23.10 9.07
N LEU A 735 7.40 -23.25 9.06
CA LEU A 735 8.10 -24.09 8.09
C LEU A 735 7.55 -25.53 8.05
N PHE A 736 7.13 -26.07 9.19
CA PHE A 736 6.56 -27.41 9.31
C PHE A 736 5.03 -27.46 9.43
N GLY A 737 4.33 -26.36 9.07
CA GLY A 737 2.87 -26.31 8.99
C GLY A 737 2.14 -26.61 10.30
N LYS A 738 2.74 -26.23 11.44
CA LYS A 738 2.16 -26.36 12.78
C LYS A 738 1.49 -25.03 13.22
N PRO A 739 0.50 -25.06 14.13
CA PRO A 739 -0.13 -23.86 14.66
C PRO A 739 0.88 -22.89 15.30
N MET A 740 0.71 -21.59 15.04
CA MET A 740 1.64 -20.51 15.43
C MET A 740 1.46 -20.04 16.89
N ASP A 741 0.90 -20.89 17.74
CA ASP A 741 0.62 -20.61 19.14
C ASP A 741 1.88 -20.68 20.04
N ASN A 742 1.68 -20.47 21.35
CA ASN A 742 2.75 -20.52 22.36
C ASN A 742 3.02 -21.94 22.92
N THR A 743 2.48 -23.01 22.33
CA THR A 743 2.80 -24.39 22.76
C THR A 743 4.23 -24.80 22.41
N ALA A 744 4.78 -25.80 23.11
CA ALA A 744 6.10 -26.34 22.81
C ALA A 744 6.15 -26.97 21.39
N LEU A 745 7.31 -26.89 20.74
CA LEU A 745 7.50 -27.44 19.39
C LEU A 745 7.55 -28.97 19.41
N ALA A 746 6.66 -29.61 18.64
CA ALA A 746 6.61 -31.05 18.47
C ALA A 746 6.57 -31.45 16.98
N LEU A 747 7.72 -31.86 16.44
CA LEU A 747 7.89 -32.35 15.07
C LEU A 747 8.30 -33.82 15.04
N THR A 748 7.64 -34.59 14.19
CA THR A 748 7.99 -35.98 13.83
C THR A 748 8.95 -36.01 12.62
N GLN A 749 9.56 -37.16 12.32
CA GLN A 749 10.32 -37.32 11.08
C GLN A 749 9.43 -37.12 9.84
N ALA A 750 8.17 -37.58 9.88
CA ALA A 750 7.22 -37.45 8.78
C ALA A 750 6.85 -35.99 8.47
N ASP A 751 6.75 -35.14 9.50
CA ASP A 751 6.57 -33.69 9.33
C ASP A 751 7.74 -33.06 8.56
N VAL A 752 8.98 -33.46 8.89
CA VAL A 752 10.19 -32.95 8.24
C VAL A 752 10.31 -33.47 6.80
N ASP A 753 10.05 -34.76 6.59
CA ASP A 753 10.12 -35.40 5.27
C ASP A 753 9.09 -34.81 4.29
N LYS A 754 7.88 -34.50 4.76
CA LYS A 754 6.84 -33.80 3.97
C LYS A 754 7.32 -32.44 3.46
N VAL A 755 8.03 -31.70 4.29
CA VAL A 755 8.49 -30.34 3.97
C VAL A 755 9.73 -30.34 3.07
N MET A 756 10.56 -31.38 3.17
CA MET A 756 11.74 -31.62 2.36
C MET A 756 11.51 -32.47 1.09
N ASP A 757 10.27 -32.82 0.73
CA ASP A 757 10.04 -33.59 -0.50
C ASP A 757 10.45 -32.80 -1.75
N ALA A 758 11.28 -33.38 -2.61
CA ALA A 758 11.75 -32.72 -3.84
C ALA A 758 10.71 -32.62 -4.96
N ASN A 759 9.53 -33.24 -4.80
CA ASN A 759 8.44 -33.22 -5.78
C ASN A 759 7.28 -32.31 -5.34
N ALA A 760 7.31 -31.80 -4.12
CA ALA A 760 6.36 -30.79 -3.67
C ALA A 760 6.65 -29.43 -4.34
N THR A 761 5.61 -28.64 -4.60
CA THR A 761 5.76 -27.25 -5.04
C THR A 761 5.85 -26.32 -3.84
N LEU A 762 6.75 -25.34 -3.85
CA LEU A 762 6.73 -24.27 -2.84
C LEU A 762 5.57 -23.32 -3.09
N ASN A 763 4.77 -23.03 -2.05
CA ASN A 763 3.99 -21.80 -2.00
C ASN A 763 4.85 -20.66 -1.44
N ALA A 764 5.25 -19.73 -2.31
CA ALA A 764 6.10 -18.59 -1.95
C ALA A 764 5.37 -17.51 -1.11
N ARG A 765 4.05 -17.58 -0.97
CA ARG A 765 3.26 -16.68 -0.10
C ARG A 765 3.39 -17.05 1.36
N GLU A 766 3.34 -18.36 1.63
CA GLU A 766 3.34 -18.99 2.96
C GLU A 766 4.73 -19.15 3.60
N VAL A 767 5.80 -18.61 2.99
CA VAL A 767 7.16 -18.69 3.55
C VAL A 767 7.29 -17.72 4.72
N ALA A 768 7.42 -18.25 5.95
CA ALA A 768 7.60 -17.45 7.15
C ALA A 768 8.88 -16.59 7.12
N MET A 769 8.70 -15.28 7.18
CA MET A 769 9.77 -14.30 7.10
C MET A 769 10.11 -13.69 8.46
N PRO A 770 11.37 -13.73 8.91
CA PRO A 770 11.79 -13.15 10.19
C PRO A 770 12.12 -11.65 10.13
N ILE A 771 11.87 -11.01 8.99
CA ILE A 771 12.16 -9.60 8.74
C ILE A 771 10.99 -9.02 7.94
N GLN A 772 10.62 -7.77 8.24
CA GLN A 772 9.71 -7.04 7.36
C GLN A 772 10.42 -6.74 6.04
N PHE A 773 9.71 -6.91 4.94
CA PHE A 773 10.08 -6.26 3.69
C PHE A 773 9.83 -4.75 3.81
N PRO A 774 10.65 -3.92 3.16
CA PRO A 774 10.45 -2.47 3.16
C PRO A 774 9.15 -2.10 2.44
N ASP A 775 8.72 -0.84 2.60
CA ASP A 775 7.57 -0.34 1.86
C ASP A 775 7.90 -0.07 0.38
N TRP A 776 6.86 0.13 -0.42
CA TRP A 776 6.99 0.47 -1.84
C TRP A 776 7.87 1.70 -2.11
N ASN A 777 7.85 2.71 -1.23
CA ASN A 777 8.66 3.92 -1.39
C ASN A 777 10.17 3.63 -1.36
N SER A 778 10.59 2.53 -0.74
CA SER A 778 12.00 2.10 -0.71
C SER A 778 12.48 1.50 -2.03
N TYR A 779 11.56 1.06 -2.89
CA TYR A 779 11.87 0.51 -4.21
C TYR A 779 11.80 1.58 -5.32
N LEU A 780 11.01 2.63 -5.13
CA LEU A 780 10.90 3.76 -6.05
C LEU A 780 12.16 4.62 -6.12
N PRO A 781 12.47 5.24 -7.28
CA PRO A 781 13.61 6.13 -7.44
C PRO A 781 13.46 7.42 -6.60
N ALA A 782 14.44 7.72 -5.74
CA ALA A 782 14.44 8.93 -4.91
C ALA A 782 14.76 10.23 -5.69
N ILE A 783 15.23 10.12 -6.93
CA ILE A 783 15.32 11.20 -7.94
C ILE A 783 15.00 10.54 -9.28
N HIS A 784 14.09 11.09 -10.08
CA HIS A 784 13.87 10.56 -11.43
C HIS A 784 15.07 10.91 -12.33
N PRO A 785 15.55 9.99 -13.20
CA PRO A 785 16.60 10.29 -14.16
C PRO A 785 16.44 11.63 -14.90
N MET A 786 15.23 12.02 -15.31
CA MET A 786 14.98 13.27 -16.06
C MET A 786 15.39 14.54 -15.28
N ASP A 787 15.42 14.49 -13.94
CA ASP A 787 15.73 15.63 -13.07
C ASP A 787 17.23 15.80 -12.78
N ILE A 788 18.05 14.85 -13.23
CA ILE A 788 19.50 14.76 -12.94
C ILE A 788 20.31 15.53 -13.99
N TRP A 789 19.95 15.39 -15.27
CA TRP A 789 20.62 16.07 -16.39
C TRP A 789 20.04 17.47 -16.67
N PRO A 790 20.75 18.35 -17.38
CA PRO A 790 20.21 19.63 -17.85
C PRO A 790 19.49 19.48 -19.20
N THR A 791 18.40 20.22 -19.40
CA THR A 791 17.66 20.30 -20.66
C THR A 791 18.53 20.80 -21.83
N GLY A 792 19.56 21.59 -21.54
CA GLY A 792 20.57 22.06 -22.51
C GLY A 792 21.70 21.08 -22.81
N ALA A 793 21.68 19.85 -22.30
CA ALA A 793 22.58 18.80 -22.79
C ALA A 793 22.31 18.57 -24.29
N ASN A 794 23.35 18.66 -25.11
CA ASN A 794 23.26 18.63 -26.56
C ASN A 794 22.66 17.31 -27.10
N ALA A 795 22.34 17.29 -28.40
CA ALA A 795 21.65 16.19 -29.10
C ALA A 795 22.42 14.85 -29.13
N GLN A 796 23.49 14.72 -28.35
CA GLN A 796 24.35 13.55 -28.19
C GLN A 796 24.37 13.04 -26.74
N GLY A 797 23.59 13.61 -25.79
CA GLY A 797 23.76 13.27 -24.37
C GLY A 797 22.66 13.65 -23.36
N SER A 798 21.38 13.83 -23.76
CA SER A 798 20.29 14.05 -22.80
C SER A 798 19.34 12.84 -22.69
N PHE A 799 18.94 12.49 -21.45
CA PHE A 799 17.99 11.40 -21.15
C PHE A 799 16.57 11.69 -21.71
N MET A 800 16.24 12.96 -22.00
CA MET A 800 14.95 13.36 -22.56
C MET A 800 14.87 13.14 -24.09
N ALA A 801 15.99 13.30 -24.81
CA ALA A 801 15.99 13.46 -26.27
C ALA A 801 15.91 12.15 -27.08
N GLY A 802 15.89 10.97 -26.44
CA GLY A 802 15.90 9.68 -27.16
C GLY A 802 17.24 9.39 -27.86
N ALA A 803 18.33 10.05 -27.45
CA ALA A 803 19.56 10.16 -28.23
C ALA A 803 20.37 8.85 -28.23
N THR A 804 20.85 8.45 -29.42
CA THR A 804 21.70 7.26 -29.54
C THR A 804 23.07 7.49 -28.93
N PHE A 805 23.60 6.45 -28.27
CA PHE A 805 24.92 6.49 -27.66
C PHE A 805 26.00 6.63 -28.74
N ALA A 806 26.82 7.69 -28.63
CA ALA A 806 27.81 8.05 -29.64
C ALA A 806 28.77 6.88 -29.94
N GLY A 807 28.75 6.41 -31.19
CA GLY A 807 29.58 5.32 -31.70
C GLY A 807 28.90 3.95 -31.87
N ASN A 808 27.82 3.65 -31.13
CA ASN A 808 27.31 2.28 -31.00
C ASN A 808 25.89 2.03 -31.55
N GLY A 809 25.15 3.06 -31.96
CA GLY A 809 23.79 2.92 -32.54
C GLY A 809 22.71 2.41 -31.58
N ARG A 810 23.03 2.25 -30.29
CA ARG A 810 22.09 1.87 -29.22
C ARG A 810 21.36 3.11 -28.70
N LEU A 811 20.11 2.93 -28.26
CA LEU A 811 19.32 4.01 -27.66
C LEU A 811 19.80 4.32 -26.23
N ASP A 812 19.36 5.45 -25.70
CA ASP A 812 19.39 5.74 -24.27
C ASP A 812 18.39 4.82 -23.50
N PRO A 813 18.46 4.78 -22.15
CA PRO A 813 17.59 3.91 -21.36
C PRO A 813 16.09 4.23 -21.44
N LEU A 814 15.69 5.49 -21.62
CA LEU A 814 14.29 5.88 -21.79
C LEU A 814 13.80 5.53 -23.20
N GLY A 815 14.64 5.68 -24.22
CA GLY A 815 14.42 5.19 -25.58
C GLY A 815 14.22 3.67 -25.64
N THR A 816 15.14 2.89 -25.05
CA THR A 816 15.01 1.42 -24.94
C THR A 816 13.76 1.04 -24.14
N SER A 817 13.45 1.74 -23.05
CA SER A 817 12.24 1.50 -22.24
C SER A 817 10.94 1.67 -23.05
N LYS A 818 10.78 2.82 -23.73
CA LYS A 818 9.63 3.12 -24.59
C LYS A 818 9.49 2.11 -25.74
N ARG A 819 10.61 1.69 -26.34
CA ARG A 819 10.66 0.69 -27.42
C ARG A 819 10.18 -0.70 -26.97
N ILE A 820 10.60 -1.17 -25.80
CA ILE A 820 10.15 -2.45 -25.23
C ILE A 820 8.64 -2.42 -24.98
N ALA A 821 8.12 -1.35 -24.36
CA ALA A 821 6.69 -1.19 -24.12
C ALA A 821 5.86 -1.16 -25.44
N ALA A 822 6.34 -0.44 -26.46
CA ALA A 822 5.67 -0.37 -27.76
C ALA A 822 5.65 -1.73 -28.49
N TRP A 823 6.68 -2.55 -28.33
CA TRP A 823 6.68 -3.92 -28.89
C TRP A 823 5.63 -4.79 -28.21
N PHE A 824 5.56 -4.79 -26.87
CA PHE A 824 4.54 -5.57 -26.15
C PHE A 824 3.11 -5.11 -26.48
N GLU A 825 2.85 -3.80 -26.53
CA GLU A 825 1.52 -3.26 -26.88
C GLU A 825 1.08 -3.66 -28.31
N SER A 826 2.04 -3.76 -29.25
CA SER A 826 1.76 -4.19 -30.64
C SER A 826 1.70 -5.71 -30.85
N HIS A 827 2.18 -6.50 -29.89
CA HIS A 827 2.26 -7.96 -30.01
C HIS A 827 1.36 -8.75 -29.04
N ARG A 828 0.70 -8.11 -28.07
CA ARG A 828 -0.19 -8.79 -27.12
C ARG A 828 -1.36 -9.48 -27.81
N SER A 829 -1.78 -10.61 -27.25
CA SER A 829 -3.02 -11.29 -27.66
C SER A 829 -4.26 -10.62 -27.04
N SER A 830 -5.45 -11.15 -27.33
CA SER A 830 -6.70 -10.76 -26.68
C SER A 830 -6.84 -11.30 -25.25
N THR A 831 -6.00 -12.26 -24.84
CA THR A 831 -6.02 -12.87 -23.50
C THR A 831 -4.88 -12.30 -22.69
N PHE A 832 -5.17 -11.67 -21.56
CA PHE A 832 -4.13 -11.05 -20.73
C PHE A 832 -3.06 -12.07 -20.32
N GLY A 833 -1.81 -11.78 -20.65
CA GLY A 833 -0.67 -12.65 -20.38
C GLY A 833 -0.49 -13.85 -21.31
N ASP A 834 -1.35 -14.11 -22.31
CA ASP A 834 -1.07 -15.18 -23.27
C ASP A 834 -0.11 -14.72 -24.37
N TRP A 835 1.08 -15.33 -24.37
CA TRP A 835 2.16 -15.13 -25.34
C TRP A 835 2.51 -16.41 -26.11
N SER A 836 1.62 -17.40 -26.11
CA SER A 836 1.79 -18.67 -26.82
C SER A 836 1.82 -18.51 -28.35
N HIS A 837 1.22 -17.45 -28.89
CA HIS A 837 1.10 -17.16 -30.32
C HIS A 837 2.37 -16.64 -31.02
N LEU A 838 3.38 -16.17 -30.28
CA LEU A 838 4.56 -15.53 -30.88
C LEU A 838 5.36 -16.48 -31.79
N THR A 839 5.80 -16.00 -32.96
CA THR A 839 6.74 -16.77 -33.80
C THR A 839 8.13 -16.85 -33.16
N PRO A 840 8.97 -17.85 -33.51
CA PRO A 840 10.36 -17.90 -33.02
C PRO A 840 11.18 -16.66 -33.37
N ALA A 841 10.88 -16.00 -34.50
CA ALA A 841 11.50 -14.73 -34.88
C ALA A 841 11.13 -13.59 -33.90
N GLN A 842 9.84 -13.44 -33.59
CA GLN A 842 9.34 -12.47 -32.60
C GLN A 842 9.89 -12.73 -31.20
N ARG A 843 9.96 -14.00 -30.75
CA ARG A 843 10.58 -14.37 -29.47
C ARG A 843 12.06 -13.99 -29.41
N ASN A 844 12.81 -14.17 -30.51
CA ASN A 844 14.20 -13.71 -30.62
C ASN A 844 14.31 -12.18 -30.66
N GLU A 845 13.38 -11.47 -31.31
CA GLU A 845 13.36 -10.00 -31.37
C GLU A 845 13.21 -9.37 -29.98
N ILE A 846 12.16 -9.74 -29.23
CA ILE A 846 11.92 -9.18 -27.89
C ILE A 846 13.03 -9.57 -26.91
N LYS A 847 13.56 -10.79 -27.00
CA LYS A 847 14.75 -11.23 -26.25
C LYS A 847 15.95 -10.31 -26.52
N ASN A 848 16.24 -10.01 -27.79
CA ASN A 848 17.35 -9.13 -28.18
C ASN A 848 17.18 -7.67 -27.74
N MET A 849 15.96 -7.23 -27.37
CA MET A 849 15.71 -5.91 -26.79
C MET A 849 15.75 -5.91 -25.26
N ILE A 850 15.23 -6.96 -24.62
CA ILE A 850 15.18 -7.09 -23.17
C ILE A 850 16.57 -7.35 -22.59
N GLN A 851 17.33 -8.30 -23.16
CA GLN A 851 18.64 -8.73 -22.63
C GLN A 851 19.66 -7.60 -22.43
N PRO A 852 19.90 -6.69 -23.40
CA PRO A 852 20.88 -5.64 -23.22
C PRO A 852 20.40 -4.51 -22.30
N SER A 853 19.10 -4.35 -22.02
CA SER A 853 18.55 -3.11 -21.44
C SER A 853 19.19 -2.70 -20.10
N GLY A 854 19.44 -3.67 -19.20
CA GLY A 854 20.14 -3.42 -17.93
C GLY A 854 21.64 -3.13 -18.10
N PHE A 855 22.31 -3.77 -19.07
CA PHE A 855 23.70 -3.47 -19.42
C PHE A 855 23.85 -2.11 -20.12
N GLU A 856 22.87 -1.70 -20.92
CA GLU A 856 22.85 -0.41 -21.62
C GLU A 856 22.70 0.75 -20.63
N LEU A 857 21.84 0.62 -19.62
CA LEU A 857 21.77 1.59 -18.52
C LEU A 857 23.07 1.68 -17.72
N TYR A 858 23.66 0.53 -17.41
CA TYR A 858 24.92 0.45 -16.68
C TYR A 858 26.10 1.07 -17.47
N ALA A 859 26.13 0.89 -18.80
CA ALA A 859 27.08 1.54 -19.69
C ALA A 859 26.79 3.04 -19.89
N PHE A 860 25.53 3.45 -19.89
CA PHE A 860 25.11 4.86 -19.90
C PHE A 860 25.58 5.59 -18.62
N LEU A 861 25.61 4.89 -17.48
CA LEU A 861 26.25 5.31 -16.23
C LEU A 861 27.79 5.11 -16.23
N GLY A 862 28.45 5.07 -17.39
CA GLY A 862 29.91 4.99 -17.54
C GLY A 862 30.52 3.58 -17.47
N GLY A 863 29.90 2.66 -16.74
CA GLY A 863 30.19 1.21 -16.73
C GLY A 863 31.48 0.74 -16.03
N GLY A 864 31.39 -0.36 -15.27
CA GLY A 864 32.52 -1.08 -14.65
C GLY A 864 32.27 -1.47 -13.18
N ARG A 865 32.81 -2.62 -12.75
CA ARG A 865 32.27 -3.46 -11.66
C ARG A 865 33.18 -3.47 -10.42
N GLY A 866 32.92 -2.58 -9.45
CA GLY A 866 33.71 -2.50 -8.21
C GLY A 866 35.21 -2.47 -8.52
N ASN A 867 36.00 -3.36 -7.91
CA ASN A 867 37.45 -3.46 -8.12
C ASN A 867 37.89 -3.98 -9.52
N HIS A 868 36.99 -4.19 -10.49
CA HIS A 868 37.33 -4.76 -11.80
C HIS A 868 36.66 -4.05 -13.00
N ILE A 869 37.38 -4.07 -14.13
CA ILE A 869 36.96 -3.56 -15.45
C ILE A 869 36.86 -2.02 -15.53
N ALA A 870 38.02 -1.38 -15.56
CA ALA A 870 38.39 -0.55 -16.71
C ALA A 870 39.86 -0.81 -17.07
N SER A 871 40.25 -0.64 -18.34
CA SER A 871 41.65 -0.77 -18.78
C SER A 871 42.55 0.39 -18.34
N SER A 872 41.97 1.47 -17.82
CA SER A 872 42.65 2.68 -17.33
C SER A 872 43.08 2.62 -15.86
N GLY A 873 42.71 1.57 -15.11
CA GLY A 873 42.95 1.49 -13.66
C GLY A 873 42.01 2.36 -12.81
N GLN A 874 40.98 2.97 -13.40
CA GLN A 874 39.86 3.60 -12.71
C GLN A 874 38.69 2.60 -12.59
N TYR A 875 37.84 2.74 -11.58
CA TYR A 875 36.69 1.85 -11.41
C TYR A 875 35.43 2.43 -12.07
N GLY A 876 34.52 1.58 -12.54
CA GLY A 876 33.39 2.04 -13.36
C GLY A 876 32.47 3.05 -12.69
N ALA A 877 32.18 2.86 -11.41
CA ALA A 877 31.44 3.86 -10.64
C ALA A 877 32.18 5.20 -10.49
N GLN A 878 33.52 5.24 -10.58
CA GLN A 878 34.30 6.49 -10.61
C GLN A 878 34.23 7.16 -11.98
N VAL A 879 34.17 6.38 -13.07
CA VAL A 879 33.93 6.89 -14.43
C VAL A 879 32.51 7.46 -14.54
N GLY A 880 31.51 6.73 -14.04
CA GLY A 880 30.12 7.18 -13.92
C GLY A 880 29.97 8.41 -13.03
N ALA A 881 30.59 8.40 -11.85
CA ALA A 881 30.68 9.55 -10.94
C ALA A 881 31.21 10.79 -11.65
N ALA A 882 32.39 10.69 -12.26
CA ALA A 882 33.02 11.80 -12.98
C ALA A 882 32.23 12.24 -14.21
N GLN A 883 31.47 11.35 -14.86
CA GLN A 883 30.60 11.71 -15.98
C GLN A 883 29.34 12.45 -15.50
N LEU A 884 28.70 11.97 -14.43
CA LEU A 884 27.58 12.66 -13.77
C LEU A 884 28.01 14.03 -13.23
N GLN A 885 29.20 14.13 -12.64
CA GLN A 885 29.75 15.38 -12.10
C GLN A 885 30.09 16.42 -13.18
N LYS A 886 30.36 16.00 -14.44
CA LYS A 886 30.47 16.91 -15.60
C LYS A 886 29.11 17.36 -16.15
N LEU A 887 28.06 16.57 -15.92
CA LEU A 887 26.73 16.78 -16.48
C LEU A 887 25.79 17.49 -15.49
N ALA A 888 26.03 17.36 -14.19
CA ALA A 888 25.38 18.17 -13.17
C ALA A 888 25.76 19.66 -13.34
N SER A 889 24.78 20.55 -13.17
CA SER A 889 25.03 21.99 -13.18
C SER A 889 25.65 22.42 -11.85
N PRO A 890 26.60 23.39 -11.82
CA PRO A 890 27.13 23.93 -10.57
C PRO A 890 26.05 24.43 -9.61
N THR A 891 24.94 24.95 -10.14
CA THR A 891 23.75 25.38 -9.37
C THR A 891 23.02 24.23 -8.65
N ARG A 892 23.12 22.99 -9.15
CA ARG A 892 22.62 21.77 -8.47
C ARG A 892 23.64 21.19 -7.47
N MET A 893 24.83 21.80 -7.35
CA MET A 893 25.89 21.47 -6.39
C MET A 893 26.19 22.67 -5.46
N ALA A 894 25.19 23.50 -5.17
CA ALA A 894 25.33 24.67 -4.30
C ALA A 894 25.69 24.30 -2.84
N THR A 895 26.24 25.25 -2.10
CA THR A 895 27.05 25.03 -0.89
C THR A 895 26.28 24.82 0.42
N GLU A 896 26.86 23.98 1.30
CA GLU A 896 26.57 23.79 2.74
C GLU A 896 25.22 23.09 3.07
N PRO A 897 25.13 22.29 4.17
CA PRO A 897 26.05 22.21 5.32
C PRO A 897 27.15 21.13 5.24
N ALA A 898 28.24 21.39 5.97
CA ALA A 898 29.50 20.64 6.13
C ALA A 898 29.46 19.12 6.47
N ALA A 899 28.30 18.45 6.38
CA ALA A 899 28.17 16.99 6.57
C ALA A 899 28.08 16.20 5.26
N PHE A 900 27.88 16.85 4.11
CA PHE A 900 27.54 16.17 2.85
C PHE A 900 28.60 16.38 1.76
N THR A 901 28.97 15.28 1.12
CA THR A 901 30.03 15.22 0.10
C THR A 901 29.46 14.92 -1.27
N THR A 902 30.18 15.28 -2.33
CA THR A 902 29.85 14.95 -3.73
C THR A 902 29.55 13.45 -3.93
N ASN A 903 30.21 12.58 -3.17
CA ASN A 903 29.99 11.13 -3.21
C ASN A 903 28.55 10.76 -2.82
N ALA A 904 27.96 11.42 -1.81
CA ALA A 904 26.58 11.14 -1.38
C ALA A 904 25.55 11.47 -2.47
N PHE A 905 25.72 12.62 -3.16
CA PHE A 905 24.87 12.99 -4.30
C PHE A 905 24.99 11.97 -5.43
N ILE A 906 26.21 11.59 -5.80
CA ILE A 906 26.49 10.64 -6.88
C ILE A 906 25.93 9.25 -6.57
N GLU A 907 26.12 8.76 -5.34
CA GLU A 907 25.59 7.49 -4.87
C GLU A 907 24.06 7.45 -4.91
N ARG A 908 23.41 8.56 -4.53
CA ARG A 908 21.95 8.74 -4.63
C ARG A 908 21.46 8.77 -6.08
N VAL A 909 22.16 9.47 -6.97
CA VAL A 909 21.82 9.60 -8.41
C VAL A 909 21.89 8.25 -9.12
N VAL A 910 23.00 7.53 -8.94
CA VAL A 910 23.20 6.20 -9.54
C VAL A 910 22.21 5.20 -8.94
N GLY A 911 22.03 5.20 -7.63
CA GLY A 911 21.02 4.37 -6.95
C GLY A 911 19.61 4.60 -7.50
N SER A 912 19.15 5.84 -7.54
CA SER A 912 17.80 6.18 -8.05
C SER A 912 17.63 5.80 -9.52
N THR A 913 18.67 6.02 -10.33
CA THR A 913 18.65 5.65 -11.76
C THR A 913 18.51 4.14 -11.97
N LEU A 914 19.13 3.34 -11.11
CA LEU A 914 19.03 1.89 -11.15
C LEU A 914 17.69 1.40 -10.57
N GLN A 915 17.15 2.02 -9.50
CA GLN A 915 15.79 1.74 -8.99
C GLN A 915 14.73 1.93 -10.08
N TRP A 916 14.77 3.06 -10.79
CA TRP A 916 13.84 3.36 -11.89
C TRP A 916 13.76 2.22 -12.91
N ASN A 917 14.90 1.65 -13.31
CA ASN A 917 14.94 0.56 -14.29
C ASN A 917 14.38 -0.77 -13.77
N LEU A 918 14.53 -1.05 -12.47
CA LEU A 918 13.88 -2.20 -11.83
C LEU A 918 12.35 -2.00 -11.80
N MET A 919 11.89 -0.79 -11.50
CA MET A 919 10.46 -0.45 -11.47
C MET A 919 9.84 -0.47 -12.87
N GLN A 920 10.55 -0.07 -13.93
CA GLN A 920 10.05 -0.22 -15.31
C GLN A 920 9.88 -1.70 -15.71
N GLN A 921 10.78 -2.60 -15.29
CA GLN A 921 10.64 -4.03 -15.54
C GLN A 921 9.41 -4.60 -14.82
N TRP A 922 9.18 -4.19 -13.57
CA TRP A 922 7.96 -4.53 -12.83
C TRP A 922 6.70 -3.98 -13.52
N GLU A 923 6.71 -2.72 -13.96
CA GLU A 923 5.57 -2.13 -14.67
C GLU A 923 5.22 -2.92 -15.94
N TRP A 924 6.21 -3.31 -16.75
CA TRP A 924 5.98 -4.15 -17.93
C TRP A 924 5.39 -5.51 -17.56
N ALA A 925 5.85 -6.14 -16.47
CA ALA A 925 5.31 -7.40 -15.99
C ALA A 925 3.81 -7.29 -15.64
N GLN A 926 3.45 -6.24 -14.87
CA GLN A 926 2.05 -5.98 -14.48
C GLN A 926 1.17 -5.53 -15.65
N ARG A 927 1.72 -4.78 -16.61
CA ARG A 927 0.97 -4.23 -17.75
C ARG A 927 0.69 -5.26 -18.84
N TYR A 928 1.59 -6.21 -19.03
CA TYR A 928 1.55 -7.16 -20.16
C TYR A 928 1.35 -8.63 -19.75
N GLY A 929 1.15 -8.89 -18.46
CA GLY A 929 0.86 -10.23 -17.94
C GLY A 929 2.03 -11.19 -18.09
N LEU A 930 3.25 -10.70 -17.86
CA LEU A 930 4.48 -11.45 -18.11
C LEU A 930 4.88 -12.33 -16.91
N GLU A 931 4.14 -12.25 -15.81
CA GLU A 931 4.25 -13.20 -14.70
C GLU A 931 3.50 -14.49 -15.06
N GLY A 932 4.24 -15.56 -15.38
CA GLY A 932 3.61 -16.78 -15.85
C GLY A 932 4.60 -17.69 -16.56
N ASP A 933 4.21 -18.19 -17.74
CA ASP A 933 5.00 -19.20 -18.42
C ASP A 933 6.22 -18.60 -19.12
N GLN A 934 7.37 -18.57 -18.43
CA GLN A 934 8.66 -18.10 -18.97
C GLN A 934 9.00 -18.76 -20.29
N ARG A 935 8.52 -19.99 -20.51
CA ARG A 935 8.74 -20.73 -21.75
C ARG A 935 8.34 -19.86 -22.93
N TRP A 936 7.28 -19.06 -22.90
CA TRP A 936 6.89 -18.20 -24.02
C TRP A 936 7.97 -17.20 -24.50
N PHE A 937 8.98 -16.88 -23.69
CA PHE A 937 10.04 -15.95 -24.07
C PHE A 937 11.43 -16.58 -24.06
N ILE A 938 11.62 -17.64 -23.27
CA ILE A 938 12.91 -18.26 -23.01
C ILE A 938 12.92 -19.66 -23.64
N GLY A 939 13.90 -19.96 -24.49
CA GLY A 939 13.98 -21.23 -25.21
C GLY A 939 15.26 -21.40 -26.03
N ASP A 940 15.42 -22.58 -26.63
CA ASP A 940 16.36 -22.82 -27.74
C ASP A 940 15.61 -22.70 -29.07
N TYR A 941 16.23 -22.10 -30.09
CA TYR A 941 15.74 -22.11 -31.47
C TYR A 941 16.73 -22.90 -32.32
N ASP A 942 16.24 -23.95 -32.98
CA ASP A 942 17.01 -24.74 -33.94
C ASP A 942 16.90 -24.06 -35.31
N ALA A 943 18.03 -23.50 -35.79
CA ALA A 943 18.08 -22.82 -37.08
C ALA A 943 17.92 -23.75 -38.29
N THR A 944 18.16 -25.05 -38.13
CA THR A 944 18.08 -26.08 -39.17
C THR A 944 16.66 -26.62 -39.29
N THR A 945 16.03 -27.07 -38.20
CA THR A 945 14.63 -27.54 -38.24
C THR A 945 13.61 -26.40 -38.17
N LYS A 946 14.04 -25.18 -37.85
CA LYS A 946 13.20 -24.00 -37.56
C LYS A 946 12.21 -24.21 -36.41
N THR A 947 12.46 -25.23 -35.56
CA THR A 947 11.69 -25.48 -34.36
C THR A 947 12.22 -24.66 -33.19
N TRP A 948 11.37 -24.47 -32.19
CA TRP A 948 11.69 -23.72 -30.98
C TRP A 948 11.22 -24.54 -29.76
N THR A 949 12.05 -24.61 -28.73
CA THR A 949 11.81 -25.40 -27.51
C THR A 949 11.95 -24.53 -26.27
N GLY A 950 10.85 -24.37 -25.52
CA GLY A 950 10.81 -23.54 -24.31
C GLY A 950 11.67 -24.04 -23.15
N ARG A 951 12.21 -23.09 -22.39
CA ARG A 951 13.01 -23.26 -21.16
C ARG A 951 12.49 -22.30 -20.08
N GLY A 952 12.79 -22.58 -18.81
CA GLY A 952 12.33 -21.80 -17.66
C GLY A 952 11.18 -22.44 -16.89
N GLU A 953 10.71 -21.75 -15.85
CA GLU A 953 9.59 -22.12 -14.99
C GLU A 953 8.25 -21.63 -15.57
N ALA A 954 7.18 -22.39 -15.34
CA ALA A 954 5.82 -22.03 -15.76
C ALA A 954 5.17 -20.89 -14.95
N ARG A 955 5.91 -20.22 -14.06
CA ARG A 955 5.45 -19.14 -13.15
C ARG A 955 6.44 -17.96 -12.98
N GLY A 956 7.52 -17.93 -13.76
CA GLY A 956 8.56 -16.89 -13.67
C GLY A 956 8.30 -15.69 -14.59
N TRP A 957 9.36 -14.89 -14.82
CA TRP A 957 9.35 -13.68 -15.64
C TRP A 957 10.26 -13.83 -16.88
N PRO A 958 9.99 -13.16 -18.00
CA PRO A 958 10.81 -13.28 -19.22
C PRO A 958 12.10 -12.46 -19.21
N PHE A 959 12.32 -11.64 -18.17
CA PHE A 959 13.38 -10.65 -18.12
C PHE A 959 14.73 -11.27 -17.75
N ASN A 960 15.54 -11.57 -18.76
CA ASN A 960 16.98 -11.80 -18.58
C ASN A 960 17.73 -10.46 -18.61
N THR A 961 17.58 -9.65 -17.57
CA THR A 961 18.40 -8.44 -17.37
C THR A 961 19.61 -8.75 -16.50
N VAL A 962 20.53 -7.78 -16.42
CA VAL A 962 21.57 -7.76 -15.38
C VAL A 962 20.88 -7.87 -14.03
N SER A 963 20.97 -9.04 -13.38
CA SER A 963 20.28 -9.32 -12.13
C SER A 963 20.59 -8.23 -11.11
N ALA A 964 19.58 -7.71 -10.42
CA ALA A 964 19.70 -6.50 -9.61
C ALA A 964 20.82 -6.56 -8.56
N PHE A 965 21.26 -7.77 -8.14
CA PHE A 965 22.57 -8.08 -7.57
C PHE A 965 23.73 -7.17 -8.05
N PHE A 966 24.01 -7.13 -9.36
CA PHE A 966 25.12 -6.37 -9.95
C PHE A 966 24.83 -4.86 -10.07
N LEU A 967 23.57 -4.46 -9.93
CA LEU A 967 23.11 -3.07 -9.98
C LEU A 967 22.89 -2.50 -8.56
N ALA A 968 22.88 -3.33 -7.52
CA ALA A 968 22.72 -2.91 -6.15
C ALA A 968 23.95 -2.10 -5.69
N PRO A 969 23.77 -1.04 -4.87
CA PRO A 969 24.85 -0.10 -4.50
C PRO A 969 26.19 -0.76 -4.11
N HIS A 970 26.14 -1.78 -3.25
CA HIS A 970 27.29 -2.55 -2.77
C HIS A 970 28.06 -3.40 -3.82
N MET A 971 27.65 -3.40 -5.10
CA MET A 971 28.38 -4.04 -6.20
C MET A 971 28.90 -3.05 -7.24
N VAL A 972 28.46 -1.78 -7.13
CA VAL A 972 28.80 -0.69 -8.03
C VAL A 972 30.04 0.06 -7.52
N TYR A 973 30.06 0.42 -6.23
CA TYR A 973 31.12 1.27 -5.65
C TYR A 973 32.41 0.53 -5.29
N GLN A 974 33.40 1.30 -4.81
CA GLN A 974 34.69 0.80 -4.34
C GLN A 974 34.83 1.06 -2.84
N SER A 975 35.71 0.32 -2.16
CA SER A 975 36.24 0.73 -0.86
C SER A 975 37.10 2.00 -1.00
N ASP A 976 36.96 2.97 -0.09
CA ASP A 976 37.97 4.03 0.06
C ASP A 976 39.17 3.47 0.84
N TYR A 977 40.37 3.98 0.54
CA TYR A 977 41.62 3.62 1.22
C TYR A 977 42.34 4.88 1.71
N ASP A 978 42.99 4.80 2.87
CA ASP A 978 43.95 5.82 3.30
C ASP A 978 45.32 5.67 2.61
N SER A 979 46.22 6.61 2.87
CA SER A 979 47.59 6.62 2.34
C SER A 979 48.47 5.46 2.83
N SER A 980 48.01 4.65 3.79
CA SER A 980 48.68 3.39 4.19
C SER A 980 48.16 2.17 3.42
N GLY A 981 47.14 2.34 2.57
CA GLY A 981 46.48 1.23 1.86
C GLY A 981 45.51 0.45 2.75
N LYS A 982 45.07 1.03 3.86
CA LYS A 982 44.02 0.46 4.73
C LYS A 982 42.66 1.00 4.30
N VAL A 983 41.65 0.11 4.28
CA VAL A 983 40.25 0.48 4.02
C VAL A 983 39.75 1.46 5.07
N THR A 984 39.28 2.63 4.63
CA THR A 984 38.63 3.65 5.46
C THR A 984 37.10 3.61 5.34
N ARG A 985 36.58 3.22 4.18
CA ARG A 985 35.15 2.98 3.92
C ARG A 985 35.00 1.73 3.07
N GLU A 986 34.10 0.83 3.42
CA GLU A 986 33.79 -0.37 2.61
C GLU A 986 32.28 -0.53 2.51
N TRP A 987 31.73 -0.52 1.29
CA TRP A 987 30.34 -0.87 0.94
C TRP A 987 29.23 -0.12 1.71
N ILE A 988 29.58 1.00 2.37
CA ILE A 988 28.69 1.84 3.17
C ILE A 988 28.42 3.14 2.41
N LEU A 989 27.14 3.50 2.30
CA LEU A 989 26.70 4.74 1.66
C LEU A 989 27.26 5.96 2.41
N ALA A 990 27.66 7.00 1.69
CA ALA A 990 28.46 8.10 2.24
C ALA A 990 27.75 8.86 3.39
N TRP A 991 26.43 8.98 3.32
CA TRP A 991 25.59 9.56 4.39
C TRP A 991 25.37 8.61 5.59
N GLU A 992 25.90 7.39 5.54
CA GLU A 992 25.69 6.31 6.52
C GLU A 992 26.99 5.76 7.11
N THR A 993 28.12 6.44 6.89
CA THR A 993 29.43 6.08 7.48
C THR A 993 29.37 5.88 9.01
N GLY A 994 28.47 6.61 9.69
CA GLY A 994 28.14 6.47 11.11
C GLY A 994 26.96 5.55 11.45
N ASN A 995 26.42 4.75 10.54
CA ASN A 995 25.53 3.62 10.82
C ASN A 995 25.67 2.50 9.77
N LYS A 996 26.64 1.61 10.01
CA LYS A 996 26.87 0.44 9.15
C LYS A 996 25.64 -0.47 9.04
N ALA A 997 24.92 -0.71 10.15
CA ALA A 997 23.75 -1.59 10.17
C ALA A 997 22.62 -1.10 9.24
N GLY A 998 22.34 0.21 9.24
CA GLY A 998 21.37 0.83 8.33
C GLY A 998 21.75 0.68 6.86
N SER A 999 23.02 0.88 6.52
CA SER A 999 23.51 0.76 5.13
C SER A 999 23.51 -0.70 4.65
N TYR A 1000 23.77 -1.64 5.56
CA TYR A 1000 23.65 -3.07 5.28
C TYR A 1000 22.19 -3.50 5.15
N TYR A 1001 21.25 -2.96 5.95
CA TYR A 1001 19.82 -3.17 5.70
C TYR A 1001 19.36 -2.54 4.39
N ARG A 1002 19.73 -1.29 4.07
CA ARG A 1002 19.33 -0.68 2.80
C ARG A 1002 19.89 -1.44 1.61
N THR A 1003 21.10 -2.00 1.71
CA THR A 1003 21.62 -2.97 0.73
C THR A 1003 20.76 -4.25 0.69
N ASN A 1004 20.41 -4.83 1.84
CA ASN A 1004 19.53 -5.99 1.95
C ASN A 1004 18.12 -5.71 1.35
N ALA A 1005 17.60 -4.49 1.47
CA ALA A 1005 16.36 -4.06 0.82
C ALA A 1005 16.47 -4.08 -0.72
N TRP A 1006 17.64 -3.80 -1.31
CA TRP A 1006 17.88 -4.04 -2.75
C TRP A 1006 17.95 -5.52 -3.10
N TYR A 1007 18.43 -6.38 -2.20
CA TYR A 1007 18.33 -7.84 -2.38
C TYR A 1007 16.90 -8.34 -2.24
N GLN A 1008 16.08 -7.71 -1.39
CA GLN A 1008 14.65 -7.99 -1.30
C GLN A 1008 13.93 -7.48 -2.56
N ALA A 1009 14.30 -6.32 -3.09
CA ALA A 1009 13.86 -5.84 -4.40
C ALA A 1009 14.22 -6.84 -5.51
N GLN A 1010 15.47 -7.33 -5.54
CA GLN A 1010 15.93 -8.37 -6.45
C GLN A 1010 15.09 -9.65 -6.28
N VAL A 1011 14.97 -10.17 -5.05
CA VAL A 1011 14.08 -11.30 -4.72
C VAL A 1011 12.70 -11.04 -5.32
N THR A 1012 12.19 -9.80 -5.26
CA THR A 1012 10.84 -9.46 -5.74
C THR A 1012 10.66 -9.16 -7.24
N ILE A 1013 11.69 -9.29 -8.08
CA ILE A 1013 11.60 -9.05 -9.54
C ILE A 1013 12.45 -10.01 -10.38
N ASN A 1014 13.45 -10.67 -9.78
CA ASN A 1014 14.28 -11.67 -10.42
C ASN A 1014 13.56 -13.02 -10.29
N PRO A 1015 13.11 -13.65 -11.40
CA PRO A 1015 12.49 -14.98 -11.35
C PRO A 1015 13.51 -16.10 -11.07
N GLY A 1016 14.81 -15.75 -11.07
CA GLY A 1016 15.91 -16.67 -11.25
C GLY A 1016 16.01 -17.16 -12.69
N GLY A 1017 17.24 -17.23 -13.18
CA GLY A 1017 17.53 -17.79 -14.50
C GLY A 1017 17.75 -16.74 -15.59
N GLN A 1018 18.99 -16.74 -16.08
CA GLN A 1018 19.47 -16.40 -17.43
C GLN A 1018 20.57 -15.35 -17.50
N SER A 1019 20.91 -14.69 -16.38
CA SER A 1019 22.26 -14.16 -16.25
C SER A 1019 23.25 -15.32 -16.35
N ASP A 1020 24.32 -15.14 -17.12
CA ASP A 1020 25.41 -16.12 -17.29
C ASP A 1020 26.14 -16.46 -15.96
N TRP A 1021 25.80 -15.78 -14.87
CA TRP A 1021 26.52 -15.81 -13.61
C TRP A 1021 25.65 -16.24 -12.41
N VAL A 1022 24.32 -16.11 -12.48
CA VAL A 1022 23.43 -16.34 -11.32
C VAL A 1022 22.07 -16.91 -11.76
N ASN A 1023 21.77 -18.15 -11.33
CA ASN A 1023 20.60 -18.93 -11.78
C ASN A 1023 19.85 -19.64 -10.65
N PHE A 1024 19.91 -19.13 -9.41
CA PHE A 1024 19.00 -19.59 -8.35
C PHE A 1024 17.64 -18.91 -8.54
N SER A 1025 16.55 -19.63 -8.29
CA SER A 1025 15.17 -19.13 -8.41
C SER A 1025 14.94 -17.84 -7.62
N VAL A 1026 15.65 -17.70 -6.49
CA VAL A 1026 15.81 -16.45 -5.74
C VAL A 1026 17.17 -16.48 -5.02
N ASP A 1027 17.89 -15.35 -4.95
CA ASP A 1027 19.19 -15.21 -4.26
C ASP A 1027 19.09 -15.14 -2.72
N TRP A 1028 18.18 -15.91 -2.12
CA TRP A 1028 18.05 -16.07 -0.66
C TRP A 1028 19.39 -16.34 0.06
N PRO A 1029 20.34 -17.14 -0.47
CA PRO A 1029 21.62 -17.40 0.20
C PRO A 1029 22.51 -16.15 0.38
N TYR A 1030 22.48 -15.20 -0.56
CA TYR A 1030 23.19 -13.93 -0.40
C TYR A 1030 22.58 -13.11 0.73
N LEU A 1031 21.26 -13.09 0.78
CA LEU A 1031 20.50 -12.38 1.81
C LEU A 1031 20.81 -12.94 3.22
N THR A 1032 20.89 -14.27 3.39
CA THR A 1032 21.35 -14.86 4.65
C THR A 1032 22.81 -14.54 4.98
N GLY A 1033 23.64 -14.26 3.97
CA GLY A 1033 25.01 -13.74 4.16
C GLY A 1033 25.05 -12.32 4.71
N PHE A 1034 24.10 -11.45 4.31
CA PHE A 1034 23.92 -10.13 4.91
C PHE A 1034 23.39 -10.21 6.33
N ASP A 1035 22.41 -11.07 6.58
CA ASP A 1035 21.88 -11.31 7.92
C ASP A 1035 22.98 -11.88 8.87
N GLN A 1036 23.87 -12.75 8.35
CA GLN A 1036 25.07 -13.22 9.08
C GLN A 1036 26.06 -12.08 9.34
N TYR A 1037 26.47 -11.32 8.31
CA TYR A 1037 27.43 -10.23 8.47
C TYR A 1037 26.93 -9.16 9.43
N LEU A 1038 25.62 -8.86 9.43
CA LEU A 1038 24.98 -7.97 10.39
C LEU A 1038 25.10 -8.52 11.83
N SER A 1039 24.96 -9.83 12.03
CA SER A 1039 25.19 -10.46 13.32
C SER A 1039 26.66 -10.38 13.76
N GLU A 1040 27.61 -10.57 12.85
CA GLU A 1040 29.05 -10.48 13.14
C GLU A 1040 29.47 -9.03 13.48
N LEU A 1041 28.93 -8.05 12.75
CA LEU A 1041 29.13 -6.62 12.93
C LEU A 1041 28.65 -6.10 14.29
N LEU A 1042 27.58 -6.68 14.84
CA LEU A 1042 26.94 -6.26 16.09
C LEU A 1042 27.32 -7.14 17.30
N GLY A 1043 27.91 -8.32 17.07
CA GLY A 1043 28.41 -9.25 18.08
C GLY A 1043 27.34 -10.16 18.71
N SER A 1044 27.53 -10.56 19.96
CA SER A 1044 26.62 -11.42 20.74
C SER A 1044 26.02 -10.71 21.96
N SER A 1045 26.07 -9.38 21.98
CA SER A 1045 25.92 -8.54 23.18
C SER A 1045 24.51 -8.43 23.77
N THR A 1046 23.46 -8.88 23.08
CA THR A 1046 22.07 -8.85 23.59
C THR A 1046 21.25 -10.07 23.12
N PRO A 1047 20.24 -10.54 23.90
CA PRO A 1047 19.38 -11.67 23.51
C PRO A 1047 18.68 -11.48 22.15
N ALA A 1048 18.32 -10.23 21.83
CA ALA A 1048 17.91 -9.74 20.50
C ALA A 1048 18.68 -10.38 19.34
N LEU A 1049 20.01 -10.38 19.49
CA LEU A 1049 20.95 -10.59 18.41
C LEU A 1049 21.32 -12.07 18.27
N ALA A 1050 21.34 -12.81 19.38
CA ALA A 1050 21.31 -14.26 19.36
C ALA A 1050 20.02 -14.79 18.68
N THR A 1051 18.88 -14.13 18.94
CA THR A 1051 17.60 -14.46 18.32
C THR A 1051 17.61 -14.15 16.81
N ALA A 1052 18.10 -12.97 16.40
CA ALA A 1052 18.25 -12.60 14.99
C ALA A 1052 19.21 -13.53 14.22
N SER A 1053 20.35 -13.92 14.84
CA SER A 1053 21.26 -14.92 14.29
C SER A 1053 20.55 -16.24 14.01
N PHE A 1054 19.79 -16.77 14.97
CA PHE A 1054 19.04 -18.02 14.82
C PHE A 1054 17.92 -17.89 13.76
N LEU A 1055 17.28 -16.73 13.65
CA LEU A 1055 16.30 -16.48 12.59
C LEU A 1055 16.93 -16.48 11.19
N SER A 1056 18.15 -15.95 11.03
CA SER A 1056 18.94 -16.09 9.79
C SER A 1056 19.26 -17.55 9.47
N ASP A 1057 19.67 -18.33 10.48
CA ASP A 1057 19.97 -19.76 10.31
C ASP A 1057 18.74 -20.55 9.85
N ILE A 1058 17.56 -20.24 10.40
CA ILE A 1058 16.28 -20.85 9.98
C ILE A 1058 15.90 -20.40 8.56
N ARG A 1059 16.16 -19.15 8.18
CA ARG A 1059 15.98 -18.66 6.81
C ARG A 1059 16.90 -19.36 5.80
N LEU A 1060 18.14 -19.65 6.18
CA LEU A 1060 19.07 -20.45 5.38
C LEU A 1060 18.60 -21.91 5.24
N LEU A 1061 18.00 -22.47 6.30
CA LEU A 1061 17.36 -23.79 6.25
C LEU A 1061 16.17 -23.78 5.26
N GLN A 1062 15.25 -22.82 5.39
CA GLN A 1062 14.12 -22.63 4.47
C GLN A 1062 14.59 -22.55 3.01
N ALA A 1063 15.52 -21.62 2.71
CA ALA A 1063 16.04 -21.39 1.37
C ALA A 1063 16.62 -22.67 0.73
N ARG A 1064 17.37 -23.46 1.50
CA ARG A 1064 17.94 -24.73 1.05
C ARG A 1064 16.87 -25.79 0.81
N ILE A 1065 16.03 -26.08 1.80
CA ILE A 1065 14.92 -27.04 1.68
C ILE A 1065 14.08 -26.76 0.42
N LYS A 1066 13.78 -25.48 0.18
CA LYS A 1066 12.91 -25.03 -0.90
C LYS A 1066 13.59 -24.88 -2.26
N SER A 1067 14.92 -24.84 -2.31
CA SER A 1067 15.66 -24.84 -3.58
C SER A 1067 15.38 -26.10 -4.43
N ALA A 1068 15.11 -27.25 -3.81
CA ALA A 1068 14.69 -28.46 -4.52
C ALA A 1068 13.31 -28.33 -5.19
N GLN A 1069 12.41 -27.54 -4.60
CA GLN A 1069 10.98 -27.49 -4.94
C GLN A 1069 10.64 -26.48 -6.05
N TYR A 1070 11.59 -25.61 -6.41
CA TYR A 1070 11.53 -24.72 -7.58
C TYR A 1070 12.16 -25.33 -8.84
N VAL A 1071 13.16 -26.19 -8.67
CA VAL A 1071 13.96 -26.66 -9.80
C VAL A 1071 13.15 -27.65 -10.62
N ASN A 1072 12.95 -27.33 -11.90
CA ASN A 1072 12.30 -28.24 -12.83
C ASN A 1072 13.11 -29.54 -12.93
N ASN A 1073 12.60 -30.61 -12.31
CA ASN A 1073 13.25 -31.92 -12.23
C ASN A 1073 13.57 -32.57 -13.60
N ARG A 1074 13.08 -32.00 -14.71
CA ARG A 1074 13.37 -32.42 -16.10
C ARG A 1074 14.59 -31.76 -16.73
N ILE A 1075 15.28 -30.81 -16.07
CA ILE A 1075 16.52 -30.23 -16.61
C ILE A 1075 17.65 -31.29 -16.53
N PRO A 1076 18.41 -31.54 -17.61
CA PRO A 1076 19.51 -32.51 -17.58
C PRO A 1076 20.64 -32.07 -16.63
N LEU A 1077 21.41 -33.05 -16.15
CA LEU A 1077 22.61 -32.80 -15.34
C LEU A 1077 23.78 -32.30 -16.21
N TYR A 1078 23.91 -32.86 -17.42
CA TYR A 1078 24.93 -32.58 -18.42
C TYR A 1078 24.35 -32.79 -19.83
N VAL A 1079 24.93 -32.16 -20.85
CA VAL A 1079 24.53 -32.31 -22.26
C VAL A 1079 25.79 -32.42 -23.12
N ALA A 1080 26.01 -33.57 -23.74
CA ALA A 1080 27.28 -33.90 -24.39
C ALA A 1080 27.54 -33.18 -25.74
N THR A 1081 26.51 -32.62 -26.37
CA THR A 1081 26.57 -32.08 -27.74
C THR A 1081 26.85 -30.57 -27.83
N ASP A 1082 26.80 -29.83 -26.72
CA ASP A 1082 26.98 -28.37 -26.67
C ASP A 1082 28.45 -28.02 -26.39
N THR A 1083 29.33 -28.30 -27.36
CA THR A 1083 30.80 -28.17 -27.21
C THR A 1083 31.37 -26.84 -27.73
N GLY A 1084 30.64 -26.12 -28.57
CA GLY A 1084 31.12 -24.93 -29.29
C GLY A 1084 31.17 -23.63 -28.47
N SER A 1085 30.68 -23.63 -27.23
CA SER A 1085 30.75 -22.48 -26.34
C SER A 1085 30.99 -22.94 -24.90
N LEU A 1086 32.12 -22.49 -24.33
CA LEU A 1086 32.52 -22.77 -22.95
C LEU A 1086 31.53 -22.19 -21.93
N ILE A 1087 30.75 -21.19 -22.35
CA ILE A 1087 29.63 -20.57 -21.64
C ILE A 1087 28.36 -21.44 -21.72
N ASN A 1088 28.10 -22.10 -22.86
CA ASN A 1088 26.88 -22.86 -23.11
C ASN A 1088 26.94 -24.34 -22.70
N ASN A 1089 28.10 -24.89 -22.30
CA ASN A 1089 28.13 -26.24 -21.74
C ASN A 1089 27.31 -26.25 -20.43
N ARG A 1090 26.08 -26.80 -20.48
CA ARG A 1090 24.86 -26.26 -19.82
C ARG A 1090 24.79 -26.32 -18.29
N GLY A 1091 25.91 -26.58 -17.61
CA GLY A 1091 26.03 -26.66 -16.15
C GLY A 1091 25.42 -25.46 -15.40
N ARG A 1092 25.51 -24.24 -15.98
CA ARG A 1092 24.94 -22.99 -15.44
C ARG A 1092 23.44 -23.05 -15.12
N PHE A 1093 22.67 -23.91 -15.79
CA PHE A 1093 21.22 -24.10 -15.58
C PHE A 1093 20.86 -25.48 -15.02
N SER A 1094 21.84 -26.36 -14.84
CA SER A 1094 21.64 -27.79 -14.58
C SER A 1094 21.13 -28.11 -13.16
N ARG A 1095 20.58 -29.32 -12.99
CA ARG A 1095 20.39 -29.95 -11.66
C ARG A 1095 21.67 -29.97 -10.81
N ALA A 1096 22.85 -29.87 -11.43
CA ALA A 1096 24.13 -29.93 -10.73
C ALA A 1096 24.41 -28.66 -9.92
N GLN A 1097 24.11 -27.45 -10.43
CA GLN A 1097 24.28 -26.21 -9.65
C GLN A 1097 23.51 -26.23 -8.32
N VAL A 1098 22.39 -26.95 -8.29
CA VAL A 1098 21.51 -27.16 -7.13
C VAL A 1098 22.13 -28.17 -6.13
N LEU A 1099 22.85 -29.20 -6.63
CA LEU A 1099 23.57 -30.20 -5.83
C LEU A 1099 24.54 -29.52 -4.84
N LYS A 1100 25.25 -28.48 -5.29
CA LYS A 1100 26.17 -27.70 -4.44
C LYS A 1100 25.53 -27.17 -3.17
N HIS A 1101 24.22 -26.89 -3.17
CA HIS A 1101 23.49 -26.33 -2.04
C HIS A 1101 22.67 -27.40 -1.28
N LEU A 1102 22.18 -28.44 -1.97
CA LEU A 1102 21.41 -29.55 -1.38
C LEU A 1102 22.26 -30.72 -0.85
N ALA A 1103 23.57 -30.78 -1.14
CA ALA A 1103 24.43 -31.85 -0.62
C ALA A 1103 24.37 -31.96 0.91
N PRO A 1104 24.21 -33.17 1.50
CA PRO A 1104 24.04 -33.30 2.95
C PRO A 1104 25.17 -32.72 3.79
N THR A 1105 26.41 -32.64 3.25
CA THR A 1105 27.54 -31.91 3.88
C THR A 1105 27.17 -30.53 4.36
N ASN A 1106 26.35 -29.79 3.59
CA ASN A 1106 26.04 -28.41 3.87
C ASN A 1106 25.16 -28.26 5.12
N PHE A 1107 24.42 -29.31 5.47
CA PHE A 1107 23.60 -29.38 6.67
C PHE A 1107 24.39 -29.92 7.88
N MET A 1108 25.61 -30.43 7.69
CA MET A 1108 26.44 -31.03 8.74
C MET A 1108 27.55 -30.10 9.24
N GLU A 1109 28.06 -30.36 10.45
CA GLU A 1109 29.34 -29.81 10.90
C GLU A 1109 30.47 -30.26 9.96
N THR A 1110 31.39 -29.35 9.65
CA THR A 1110 32.49 -29.63 8.70
C THR A 1110 33.83 -29.59 9.42
N ALA A 1111 34.59 -30.68 9.31
CA ALA A 1111 35.95 -30.72 9.86
C ALA A 1111 36.89 -29.87 8.97
N THR A 1112 37.41 -28.79 9.52
CA THR A 1112 38.47 -27.97 8.90
C THR A 1112 39.84 -28.48 9.34
N THR A 1113 40.91 -28.03 8.69
CA THR A 1113 42.30 -28.27 9.15
C THR A 1113 42.61 -27.71 10.54
N GLN A 1114 41.77 -26.82 11.07
CA GLN A 1114 41.92 -26.21 12.41
C GLN A 1114 41.05 -26.89 13.49
N GLY A 1115 40.23 -27.88 13.12
CA GLY A 1115 39.34 -28.59 14.02
C GLY A 1115 37.89 -28.07 14.01
N ASN A 1116 36.97 -28.98 13.66
CA ASN A 1116 35.50 -28.88 13.78
C ASN A 1116 34.85 -27.49 13.62
N GLY A 1117 34.56 -27.09 12.39
CA GLY A 1117 33.66 -25.98 12.09
C GLY A 1117 32.20 -26.37 12.37
N GLY A 1118 31.59 -25.71 13.36
CA GLY A 1118 30.17 -25.91 13.70
C GLY A 1118 29.23 -25.50 12.58
N THR A 1119 28.07 -26.16 12.49
CA THR A 1119 27.00 -25.80 11.54
C THR A 1119 25.86 -25.08 12.26
N PRO A 1120 25.28 -23.99 11.69
CA PRO A 1120 24.22 -23.24 12.33
C PRO A 1120 22.99 -24.08 12.71
N PHE A 1121 22.68 -25.13 11.94
CA PHE A 1121 21.49 -25.95 12.15
C PHE A 1121 21.53 -26.82 13.43
N VAL A 1122 22.68 -27.00 14.07
CA VAL A 1122 22.75 -27.67 15.38
C VAL A 1122 21.96 -26.89 16.44
N LYS A 1123 21.82 -25.57 16.30
CA LYS A 1123 20.96 -24.75 17.18
C LYS A 1123 19.50 -25.22 17.21
N LEU A 1124 19.00 -25.91 16.17
CA LEU A 1124 17.62 -26.42 16.12
C LEU A 1124 17.27 -27.35 17.30
N ASP A 1125 18.25 -28.05 17.87
CA ASP A 1125 18.05 -28.90 19.05
C ASP A 1125 17.71 -28.10 20.32
N GLN A 1126 17.93 -26.78 20.33
CA GLN A 1126 17.49 -25.86 21.38
C GLN A 1126 15.97 -25.58 21.33
N LEU A 1127 15.30 -25.84 20.20
CA LEU A 1127 13.85 -25.67 20.03
C LEU A 1127 13.08 -26.96 20.27
N GLN A 1128 13.65 -28.09 19.86
CA GLN A 1128 13.16 -29.43 20.16
C GLN A 1128 14.33 -30.42 20.09
N GLN A 1129 14.53 -31.24 21.12
CA GLN A 1129 15.63 -32.20 21.17
C GLN A 1129 15.66 -33.15 19.95
N GLY A 1130 16.84 -33.25 19.34
CA GLY A 1130 17.09 -34.08 18.15
C GLY A 1130 16.31 -33.65 16.92
N LEU A 1131 15.89 -32.39 16.81
CA LEU A 1131 15.32 -31.82 15.58
C LEU A 1131 16.38 -31.69 14.47
N TYR A 1132 17.63 -31.37 14.83
CA TYR A 1132 18.75 -31.30 13.90
C TYR A 1132 18.96 -32.64 13.16
N LEU A 1133 18.90 -33.78 13.89
CA LEU A 1133 18.99 -35.10 13.27
C LEU A 1133 17.80 -35.41 12.33
N LYS A 1134 16.58 -34.98 12.69
CA LYS A 1134 15.39 -35.14 11.81
C LYS A 1134 15.55 -34.36 10.51
N VAL A 1135 16.06 -33.12 10.62
CA VAL A 1135 16.43 -32.26 9.50
C VAL A 1135 17.52 -32.89 8.63
N LEU A 1136 18.53 -33.51 9.23
CA LEU A 1136 19.57 -34.22 8.50
C LEU A 1136 19.01 -35.44 7.75
N ASN A 1137 18.20 -36.28 8.40
CA ASN A 1137 17.50 -37.40 7.76
C ASN A 1137 16.66 -36.92 6.56
N GLY A 1138 15.95 -35.80 6.70
CA GLY A 1138 15.19 -35.18 5.61
C GLY A 1138 16.08 -34.76 4.43
N ALA A 1139 17.23 -34.13 4.70
CA ALA A 1139 18.17 -33.69 3.68
C ALA A 1139 18.78 -34.87 2.89
N PHE A 1140 19.10 -35.98 3.56
CA PHE A 1140 19.51 -37.22 2.87
C PHE A 1140 18.40 -37.78 1.97
N ARG A 1141 17.14 -37.80 2.43
CA ARG A 1141 15.99 -38.21 1.60
C ARG A 1141 15.82 -37.32 0.38
N GLN A 1142 15.86 -36.00 0.56
CA GLN A 1142 15.73 -35.02 -0.52
C GLN A 1142 16.87 -35.19 -1.54
N PHE A 1143 18.11 -35.35 -1.08
CA PHE A 1143 19.25 -35.61 -1.96
C PHE A 1143 19.08 -36.91 -2.76
N ASN A 1144 18.69 -38.01 -2.10
CA ASN A 1144 18.52 -39.30 -2.75
C ASN A 1144 17.40 -39.26 -3.81
N GLN A 1145 16.26 -38.61 -3.51
CA GLN A 1145 15.18 -38.40 -4.46
C GLN A 1145 15.65 -37.66 -5.73
N VAL A 1146 16.52 -36.64 -5.59
CA VAL A 1146 16.93 -35.80 -6.73
C VAL A 1146 18.15 -36.34 -7.48
N TYR A 1147 19.08 -37.04 -6.84
CA TYR A 1147 20.41 -37.30 -7.42
C TYR A 1147 20.81 -38.77 -7.53
N THR A 1148 20.50 -39.62 -6.55
CA THR A 1148 20.98 -41.03 -6.56
C THR A 1148 20.23 -41.94 -7.54
N VAL A 1149 19.20 -41.41 -8.19
CA VAL A 1149 18.43 -42.05 -9.28
C VAL A 1149 19.03 -41.83 -10.66
N THR A 1150 20.01 -40.94 -10.82
CA THR A 1150 20.72 -40.69 -12.08
C THR A 1150 21.88 -41.68 -12.25
N ASP A 1151 22.07 -42.20 -13.46
CA ASP A 1151 23.20 -43.09 -13.76
C ASP A 1151 24.53 -42.30 -13.70
N PRO A 1152 25.59 -42.81 -13.05
CA PRO A 1152 26.92 -42.20 -13.09
C PRO A 1152 27.54 -42.01 -14.49
N ALA A 1153 26.99 -42.65 -15.54
CA ALA A 1153 27.35 -42.40 -16.94
C ALA A 1153 26.83 -41.05 -17.47
N ASP A 1154 25.72 -40.52 -16.92
CA ASP A 1154 25.20 -39.19 -17.26
C ASP A 1154 26.02 -38.05 -16.64
N TRP A 1155 26.99 -38.38 -15.77
CA TRP A 1155 27.90 -37.42 -15.15
C TRP A 1155 29.15 -37.21 -16.01
N ARG A 1156 29.55 -35.95 -16.15
CA ARG A 1156 30.81 -35.58 -16.82
C ARG A 1156 32.03 -36.11 -16.04
N ARG A 1157 33.14 -36.37 -16.72
CA ARG A 1157 34.42 -36.81 -16.11
C ARG A 1157 35.53 -35.80 -16.43
N CYS A 1158 35.89 -34.94 -15.48
CA CYS A 1158 36.86 -33.86 -15.71
C CYS A 1158 38.32 -34.36 -15.74
N ASP A 1159 39.21 -33.52 -16.26
CA ASP A 1159 40.65 -33.75 -16.21
C ASP A 1159 41.18 -33.50 -14.78
N PRO A 1160 41.96 -34.43 -14.19
CA PRO A 1160 42.42 -34.29 -12.80
C PRO A 1160 43.47 -33.19 -12.59
N ASN A 1161 44.10 -32.70 -13.66
CA ASN A 1161 45.04 -31.58 -13.66
C ASN A 1161 44.32 -30.22 -13.74
N ASN A 1162 43.12 -30.19 -14.33
CA ASN A 1162 42.34 -28.96 -14.50
C ASN A 1162 41.51 -28.63 -13.25
N MET A 1163 42.19 -28.56 -12.09
CA MET A 1163 41.62 -28.15 -10.80
C MET A 1163 42.15 -26.77 -10.35
N ASP A 1164 42.06 -25.84 -11.29
CA ASP A 1164 42.13 -24.39 -11.15
C ASP A 1164 43.27 -23.79 -10.32
N LEU A 1165 44.30 -23.32 -11.01
CA LEU A 1165 44.50 -21.87 -11.13
C LEU A 1165 45.44 -21.61 -12.32
N GLY A 1166 44.90 -21.02 -13.39
CA GLY A 1166 45.66 -20.70 -14.60
C GLY A 1166 44.80 -20.42 -15.84
N GLU A 1167 43.57 -20.94 -15.87
CA GLU A 1167 42.67 -21.03 -17.04
C GLU A 1167 43.23 -21.91 -18.18
N PRO A 1168 42.41 -22.66 -18.97
CA PRO A 1168 40.96 -22.55 -19.10
C PRO A 1168 40.16 -23.87 -18.87
N GLU A 1169 39.03 -23.76 -18.14
CA GLU A 1169 37.77 -24.43 -18.53
C GLU A 1169 36.59 -23.51 -18.11
N PRO A 1170 36.48 -22.34 -18.74
CA PRO A 1170 36.29 -21.10 -17.98
C PRO A 1170 34.85 -20.87 -17.51
N THR A 1171 34.73 -20.52 -16.22
CA THR A 1171 33.61 -19.76 -15.62
C THR A 1171 32.26 -20.45 -15.35
N ALA A 1172 32.19 -21.73 -14.97
CA ALA A 1172 31.00 -22.26 -14.25
C ALA A 1172 31.14 -23.58 -13.45
N GLY A 1173 31.83 -24.60 -13.98
CA GLY A 1173 31.54 -26.02 -13.69
C GLY A 1173 31.98 -26.62 -12.34
N PHE A 1174 32.37 -25.81 -11.36
CA PHE A 1174 33.31 -26.11 -10.27
C PHE A 1174 33.01 -27.24 -9.25
N ALA A 1175 32.03 -28.12 -9.47
CA ALA A 1175 31.84 -29.31 -8.64
C ALA A 1175 31.18 -30.51 -9.35
N PHE A 1176 31.01 -30.50 -10.68
CA PHE A 1176 30.03 -31.38 -11.34
C PHE A 1176 30.65 -32.36 -12.35
N CYS A 1177 31.73 -32.99 -11.89
CA CYS A 1177 32.53 -33.95 -12.63
C CYS A 1177 33.09 -35.01 -11.68
N LEU A 1178 33.00 -36.28 -12.06
CA LEU A 1178 33.70 -37.35 -11.35
C LEU A 1178 35.23 -37.17 -11.50
N ASP A 1179 35.96 -37.05 -10.38
CA ASP A 1179 37.43 -36.99 -10.38
C ASP A 1179 38.04 -38.28 -10.93
N ARG A 1180 38.63 -38.20 -12.14
CA ARG A 1180 39.33 -39.32 -12.79
C ARG A 1180 40.51 -39.85 -11.98
N SER A 1181 41.12 -39.04 -11.11
CA SER A 1181 42.27 -39.45 -10.30
C SER A 1181 41.92 -40.07 -8.94
N LYS A 1182 40.63 -40.16 -8.60
CA LYS A 1182 40.11 -40.78 -7.37
C LYS A 1182 40.78 -40.31 -6.06
N ARG A 1183 40.97 -38.99 -5.89
CA ARG A 1183 41.61 -38.41 -4.68
C ARG A 1183 40.70 -38.51 -3.45
N ALA A 1184 40.98 -39.50 -2.60
CA ALA A 1184 40.27 -39.74 -1.34
C ALA A 1184 40.17 -38.52 -0.41
N LEU A 1185 39.25 -38.59 0.56
CA LEU A 1185 39.19 -37.63 1.68
C LEU A 1185 40.50 -37.56 2.46
N VAL A 1186 40.88 -36.35 2.87
CA VAL A 1186 42.07 -36.13 3.70
C VAL A 1186 41.81 -36.58 5.13
N ALA A 1187 42.55 -37.61 5.55
CA ALA A 1187 42.55 -38.08 6.92
C ALA A 1187 43.27 -37.10 7.85
N LEU A 1188 42.72 -36.92 9.04
CA LEU A 1188 43.33 -36.22 10.17
C LEU A 1188 43.79 -37.24 11.23
N SER A 1189 44.48 -36.76 12.26
CA SER A 1189 44.82 -37.57 13.43
C SER A 1189 43.55 -38.14 14.11
N GLY A 1190 43.69 -39.32 14.73
CA GLY A 1190 42.60 -39.96 15.48
C GLY A 1190 41.48 -40.59 14.64
N GLY A 1191 41.68 -40.81 13.33
CA GLY A 1191 40.66 -41.43 12.48
C GLY A 1191 39.45 -40.52 12.22
N LEU A 1192 39.71 -39.21 12.15
CA LEU A 1192 38.81 -38.18 11.62
C LEU A 1192 39.17 -37.90 10.16
N TYR A 1193 38.24 -37.34 9.39
CA TYR A 1193 38.52 -36.81 8.06
C TYR A 1193 38.21 -35.32 8.03
N ALA A 1194 39.03 -34.54 7.35
CA ALA A 1194 38.72 -33.16 7.00
C ALA A 1194 37.76 -33.14 5.80
N MET A 1195 36.85 -32.18 5.77
CA MET A 1195 36.20 -31.82 4.50
C MET A 1195 37.14 -30.97 3.66
N ASN A 1196 37.72 -29.91 4.24
CA ASN A 1196 38.62 -28.99 3.53
C ASN A 1196 40.09 -29.20 3.97
N SER A 1197 40.99 -29.40 3.01
CA SER A 1197 42.44 -29.54 3.23
C SER A 1197 43.21 -28.52 2.39
N GLU A 1198 43.71 -27.46 3.05
CA GLU A 1198 44.54 -26.37 2.50
C GLU A 1198 43.97 -25.63 1.27
N ASN A 1199 43.91 -24.29 1.34
CA ASN A 1199 43.34 -23.44 0.27
C ASN A 1199 41.85 -23.71 -0.09
N TYR A 1200 41.08 -24.38 0.78
CA TYR A 1200 39.62 -24.52 0.73
C TYR A 1200 39.03 -25.30 -0.47
N ARG A 1201 39.72 -26.33 -0.99
CA ARG A 1201 39.35 -27.04 -2.23
C ARG A 1201 38.77 -28.43 -1.97
N THR A 1202 37.70 -28.81 -2.69
CA THR A 1202 37.01 -30.11 -2.60
C THR A 1202 36.23 -30.47 -3.86
N THR A 1203 36.27 -31.74 -4.29
CA THR A 1203 35.39 -32.28 -5.35
C THR A 1203 33.98 -32.59 -4.81
N ALA A 1204 33.03 -32.99 -5.67
CA ALA A 1204 31.72 -33.46 -5.19
C ALA A 1204 31.80 -34.86 -4.57
N GLU A 1205 32.62 -35.75 -5.11
CA GLU A 1205 32.78 -37.13 -4.63
C GLU A 1205 33.30 -37.10 -3.18
N GLN A 1206 34.30 -36.25 -2.90
CA GLN A 1206 34.79 -35.99 -1.55
C GLN A 1206 33.69 -35.50 -0.61
N LYS A 1207 32.82 -34.58 -1.05
CA LYS A 1207 31.66 -34.11 -0.25
C LYS A 1207 30.65 -35.24 0.01
N LEU A 1208 30.33 -36.07 -0.98
CA LEU A 1208 29.39 -37.16 -0.79
C LEU A 1208 29.97 -38.29 0.08
N GLN A 1209 31.28 -38.57 -0.02
CA GLN A 1209 31.98 -39.42 0.95
C GLN A 1209 31.96 -38.83 2.37
N PHE A 1210 32.22 -37.53 2.53
CA PHE A 1210 32.16 -36.88 3.85
C PHE A 1210 30.73 -36.95 4.41
N SER A 1211 29.72 -36.84 3.54
CA SER A 1211 28.31 -37.02 3.92
C SER A 1211 28.06 -38.42 4.48
N VAL A 1212 28.49 -39.47 3.79
CA VAL A 1212 28.34 -40.87 4.25
C VAL A 1212 29.06 -41.08 5.59
N TRP A 1213 30.33 -40.66 5.70
CA TRP A 1213 31.12 -40.84 6.92
C TRP A 1213 30.58 -40.05 8.13
N LYS A 1214 30.33 -38.75 7.98
CA LYS A 1214 29.83 -37.89 9.06
C LYS A 1214 28.37 -38.23 9.40
N GLY A 1215 27.53 -38.54 8.41
CA GLY A 1215 26.15 -38.96 8.61
C GLY A 1215 26.03 -40.25 9.43
N GLY A 1216 26.87 -41.26 9.14
CA GLY A 1216 26.95 -42.47 9.95
C GLY A 1216 27.34 -42.20 11.41
N ARG A 1217 28.29 -41.29 11.66
CA ARG A 1217 28.67 -40.87 13.03
C ARG A 1217 27.63 -39.99 13.72
N LEU A 1218 26.77 -39.29 12.98
CA LEU A 1218 25.66 -38.49 13.53
C LEU A 1218 24.38 -39.30 13.76
N GLY A 1219 24.34 -40.59 13.40
CA GLY A 1219 23.17 -41.45 13.61
C GLY A 1219 22.05 -41.29 12.56
N VAL A 1220 22.40 -40.91 11.33
CA VAL A 1220 21.45 -40.82 10.20
C VAL A 1220 20.79 -42.18 9.93
N GLU A 1221 19.50 -42.18 9.58
CA GLU A 1221 18.74 -43.39 9.22
C GLU A 1221 19.47 -44.24 8.17
N ALA A 1222 19.81 -45.48 8.55
CA ALA A 1222 20.66 -46.37 7.75
C ALA A 1222 20.15 -46.61 6.32
N SER A 1223 18.83 -46.68 6.12
CA SER A 1223 18.21 -46.80 4.78
C SER A 1223 18.54 -45.62 3.86
N ARG A 1224 18.55 -44.39 4.40
CA ARG A 1224 18.87 -43.16 3.66
C ARG A 1224 20.37 -43.05 3.42
N LEU A 1225 21.16 -43.45 4.41
CA LEU A 1225 22.63 -43.46 4.35
C LEU A 1225 23.15 -44.47 3.31
N ASN A 1226 22.61 -45.69 3.31
CA ASN A 1226 22.97 -46.76 2.37
C ASN A 1226 22.64 -46.36 0.93
N THR A 1227 21.45 -45.78 0.68
CA THR A 1227 21.07 -45.29 -0.67
C THR A 1227 22.10 -44.31 -1.25
N LEU A 1228 22.65 -43.41 -0.41
CA LEU A 1228 23.73 -42.51 -0.84
C LEU A 1228 25.05 -43.26 -1.02
N ASN A 1229 25.45 -44.08 -0.05
CA ASN A 1229 26.67 -44.88 -0.11
C ASN A 1229 26.72 -45.71 -1.40
N ASP A 1230 25.68 -46.48 -1.69
CA ASP A 1230 25.65 -47.40 -2.82
C ASP A 1230 25.73 -46.65 -4.16
N TRP A 1231 25.19 -45.42 -4.24
CA TRP A 1231 25.37 -44.56 -5.40
C TRP A 1231 26.80 -44.02 -5.49
N VAL A 1232 27.39 -43.57 -4.38
CA VAL A 1232 28.80 -43.13 -4.33
C VAL A 1232 29.74 -44.26 -4.75
N GLN A 1233 29.51 -45.50 -4.29
CA GLN A 1233 30.28 -46.69 -4.71
C GLN A 1233 30.09 -47.04 -6.20
N ARG A 1234 28.94 -46.73 -6.82
CA ARG A 1234 28.77 -46.89 -8.28
C ARG A 1234 29.45 -45.78 -9.08
N ALA A 1235 29.42 -44.55 -8.59
CA ALA A 1235 30.04 -43.41 -9.25
C ALA A 1235 31.57 -43.37 -9.09
N TRP A 1236 32.06 -43.85 -7.95
CA TRP A 1236 33.44 -43.70 -7.50
C TRP A 1236 33.88 -44.85 -6.57
N PRO A 1237 33.95 -46.10 -7.10
CA PRO A 1237 34.50 -47.27 -6.37
C PRO A 1237 36.02 -47.19 -6.18
#